data_AF-A0A8J7ZQY5-F1
#
_entry.id   AF-A0A8J7ZQY5-F1
#
_cell.length_a   1.000
_cell.length_b   1.000
_cell.length_c   1.000
_cell.angle_alpha   90.00
_cell.angle_beta   90.00
_cell.angle_gamma   90.00
#
_symmetry.space_group_name_H-M   'P 1'
#
loop_
_entity.id
_entity.type
_entity.pdbx_description
1 polymer ?
#
loop_
_entity_poly.entity_id
_entity_poly.type
_entity_poly.pdbx_seq_one_letter_code
_entity_poly.pdbx_strand_id
1 'polypeptide(L)'
;MPEDARRGVSRRDWLRAGSSVVGGTVFAAAGATSLGVDEGRSRRGDAEADRTDFVWLSGPLRNVRNLRDNVLAFAARHDLAVVLVVTNLDNPALVDDFLDDADAAAERGVDVWLNVGIMKAVTSKEFVNDAEEREQHLNRLDRIVELYHDRFGDGRIVLWQEAPVSGRWAEGGKWTAESVDNLLEHGPAVFAAQRRVIKDVSDGIDVGIFVHFPYLVDSKSPETYERLTTALRERGATPDFAMVDFYRGWYEKDVGPTAANDAVRSLIGNAREGVDGRDVFYMGQAHTINPNHTPSKTAMRLDLRTAMDADARGIGWYSRNNYKKTEVGFDPFVPNVADPDKFAERGEVATYTIARDRYLFAWRGTLGTRPGYGPGDRFDLWLRTDDVGFHDHRLWLQTAEGDWEYVGDFGGYLDGDYPYDGGASASIFHALDRERFLDGDLELRIASEGETTLRNIAVRPFDPGAYVTEREAASLAAASPLDRFGLADAAPDVELSPGEERTVTVPVAVGSALSDVALGGLEHREARAALPSATDADYAVLDRFDLWAVGPEAGSIEGAALGDRDAGAAAEAVARGDGATVWYGLPRSLLDGGRTLARADFRGGSAQSIYAMPHAGRDAFVPPHRARELVADDPEAAATFSLASDRR
;
A
#
# COMPACT_ATOMS: atom_id res chain seq x y z
N MET A 1 11.01 -13.51 33.81
CA MET A 1 12.09 -14.19 33.04
C MET A 1 13.33 -13.31 33.05
N PRO A 2 14.56 -13.86 33.15
CA PRO A 2 15.78 -13.05 33.15
C PRO A 2 16.02 -12.41 31.77
N GLU A 3 16.60 -11.20 31.74
CA GLU A 3 16.75 -10.31 30.58
C GLU A 3 17.69 -10.79 29.45
N ASP A 4 18.38 -11.91 29.59
CA ASP A 4 19.45 -12.35 28.67
C ASP A 4 19.03 -13.31 27.53
N ALA A 5 17.74 -13.35 27.16
CA ALA A 5 17.24 -14.23 26.08
C ALA A 5 16.72 -13.49 24.82
N ARG A 6 17.05 -12.21 24.63
CA ARG A 6 16.65 -11.41 23.44
C ARG A 6 17.67 -11.47 22.29
N ARG A 7 18.14 -12.68 21.92
CA ARG A 7 18.86 -12.86 20.65
C ARG A 7 17.85 -13.22 19.55
N GLY A 8 17.83 -12.41 18.50
CA GLY A 8 16.91 -12.49 17.37
C GLY A 8 16.86 -13.89 16.75
N VAL A 9 15.65 -14.26 16.35
CA VAL A 9 15.34 -15.50 15.62
C VAL A 9 16.08 -15.46 14.29
N SER A 10 17.01 -16.41 14.06
CA SER A 10 17.72 -16.49 12.78
C SER A 10 16.79 -16.98 11.67
N ARG A 11 17.13 -16.70 10.39
CA ARG A 11 16.43 -17.21 9.19
C ARG A 11 16.12 -18.72 9.26
N ARG A 12 16.94 -19.52 9.95
CA ARG A 12 16.75 -20.97 10.15
C ARG A 12 15.77 -21.33 11.26
N ASP A 13 15.62 -20.49 12.28
CA ASP A 13 14.71 -20.71 13.40
C ASP A 13 13.27 -20.36 13.03
N TRP A 14 13.07 -19.39 12.14
CA TRP A 14 11.75 -19.04 11.61
C TRP A 14 11.15 -20.16 10.74
N LEU A 15 11.97 -20.84 9.91
CA LEU A 15 11.53 -22.02 9.15
C LEU A 15 11.06 -23.18 10.05
N ARG A 16 11.40 -23.16 11.35
CA ARG A 16 10.95 -24.16 12.34
C ARG A 16 9.77 -23.67 13.21
N ALA A 17 9.49 -22.37 13.25
CA ALA A 17 8.53 -21.75 14.16
C ALA A 17 7.19 -21.33 13.50
N GLY A 18 7.01 -21.52 12.19
CA GLY A 18 5.78 -21.17 11.45
C GLY A 18 4.52 -21.99 11.77
N SER A 19 4.42 -22.59 12.96
CA SER A 19 3.37 -23.55 13.33
C SER A 19 2.15 -22.98 14.06
N SER A 20 1.97 -21.65 14.16
CA SER A 20 0.81 -21.09 14.89
C SER A 20 0.31 -19.74 14.34
N VAL A 21 -0.63 -19.77 13.39
CA VAL A 21 -1.66 -18.71 13.19
C VAL A 21 -2.95 -19.40 12.71
N VAL A 22 -4.01 -19.35 13.53
CA VAL A 22 -5.33 -19.95 13.26
C VAL A 22 -6.35 -18.82 13.01
N GLY A 23 -7.20 -18.97 11.99
CA GLY A 23 -8.27 -18.03 11.64
C GLY A 23 -9.56 -18.20 12.46
N GLY A 24 -10.36 -17.14 12.55
CA GLY A 24 -11.65 -17.11 13.27
C GLY A 24 -12.77 -16.40 12.50
N THR A 25 -14.01 -16.86 12.72
CA THR A 25 -15.31 -16.54 12.06
C THR A 25 -16.42 -16.41 13.13
N VAL A 26 -17.56 -15.72 12.86
CA VAL A 26 -19.00 -16.09 13.17
C VAL A 26 -20.05 -14.94 12.96
N PHE A 27 -21.03 -15.18 12.03
CA PHE A 27 -22.51 -14.91 11.84
C PHE A 27 -23.35 -13.79 12.59
N ALA A 28 -24.51 -13.22 12.14
CA ALA A 28 -25.57 -13.52 11.11
C ALA A 28 -26.55 -12.32 10.76
N ALA A 29 -27.00 -12.28 9.48
CA ALA A 29 -28.33 -12.10 8.81
C ALA A 29 -29.39 -10.98 9.09
N ALA A 30 -29.89 -10.29 8.02
CA ALA A 30 -31.24 -10.48 7.39
C ALA A 30 -31.75 -9.33 6.45
N GLY A 31 -31.98 -9.63 5.15
CA GLY A 31 -33.21 -9.31 4.38
C GLY A 31 -33.38 -8.00 3.56
N ALA A 32 -33.39 -8.12 2.21
CA ALA A 32 -34.51 -7.77 1.29
C ALA A 32 -34.21 -6.92 0.01
N THR A 33 -34.46 -7.56 -1.14
CA THR A 33 -35.14 -7.12 -2.39
C THR A 33 -34.52 -6.09 -3.36
N SER A 34 -34.45 -6.54 -4.63
CA SER A 34 -33.74 -6.01 -5.80
C SER A 34 -34.45 -4.90 -6.59
N LEU A 35 -33.66 -4.05 -7.27
CA LEU A 35 -34.08 -3.28 -8.46
C LEU A 35 -32.90 -3.14 -9.46
N GLY A 36 -33.21 -3.33 -10.74
CA GLY A 36 -32.27 -3.66 -11.82
C GLY A 36 -31.34 -2.55 -12.31
N VAL A 37 -30.22 -2.98 -12.90
CA VAL A 37 -29.14 -2.17 -13.48
C VAL A 37 -29.15 -2.36 -15.00
N ASP A 38 -29.03 -1.25 -15.70
CA ASP A 38 -29.03 -1.11 -17.17
C ASP A 38 -27.57 -1.22 -17.68
N GLU A 39 -27.34 -2.09 -18.65
CA GLU A 39 -26.02 -2.45 -19.17
C GLU A 39 -25.49 -1.43 -20.18
N GLY A 40 -24.18 -1.16 -20.11
CA GLY A 40 -23.41 -0.98 -21.32
C GLY A 40 -22.32 0.09 -21.25
N ARG A 41 -21.05 -0.36 -21.25
CA ARG A 41 -20.05 0.20 -22.16
C ARG A 41 -18.84 -0.72 -22.34
N SER A 42 -18.54 -0.96 -23.61
CA SER A 42 -17.56 -1.88 -24.17
C SER A 42 -16.15 -1.26 -24.22
N ARG A 43 -15.16 -2.12 -23.94
CA ARG A 43 -13.71 -1.95 -24.08
C ARG A 43 -13.24 -1.79 -25.54
N ARG A 44 -12.24 -0.91 -25.78
CA ARG A 44 -10.91 -1.25 -26.37
C ARG A 44 -10.09 0.00 -26.75
N GLY A 45 -8.85 0.11 -26.23
CA GLY A 45 -7.76 0.95 -26.76
C GLY A 45 -6.64 1.25 -25.76
N ASP A 46 -5.39 0.97 -26.15
CA ASP A 46 -4.10 1.45 -25.60
C ASP A 46 -3.45 0.72 -24.40
N ALA A 47 -2.37 -0.04 -24.69
CA ALA A 47 -1.59 -0.80 -23.71
C ALA A 47 -0.80 0.07 -22.70
N GLU A 48 -0.49 1.33 -22.99
CA GLU A 48 0.02 2.28 -21.98
C GLU A 48 -1.10 2.97 -21.18
N ALA A 49 -2.35 2.96 -21.67
CA ALA A 49 -3.49 3.63 -21.04
C ALA A 49 -4.27 2.72 -20.05
N ASP A 50 -3.86 1.48 -19.89
CA ASP A 50 -4.72 0.40 -19.37
C ASP A 50 -4.10 -0.27 -18.11
N ARG A 51 -3.28 0.50 -17.36
CA ARG A 51 -2.77 0.12 -16.03
C ARG A 51 -3.94 0.05 -15.03
N THR A 52 -4.16 -1.10 -14.40
CA THR A 52 -5.25 -1.27 -13.43
C THR A 52 -4.68 -1.52 -12.03
N ASP A 53 -4.54 -0.46 -11.25
CA ASP A 53 -4.16 -0.57 -9.83
C ASP A 53 -5.36 -1.05 -8.99
N PHE A 54 -5.11 -1.67 -7.83
CA PHE A 54 -6.15 -2.39 -7.10
C PHE A 54 -6.00 -2.35 -5.58
N VAL A 55 -7.13 -2.36 -4.86
CA VAL A 55 -7.19 -2.54 -3.39
C VAL A 55 -7.68 -3.94 -3.04
N TRP A 56 -7.13 -4.52 -1.98
CA TRP A 56 -7.51 -5.85 -1.52
C TRP A 56 -8.60 -5.77 -0.44
N LEU A 57 -9.81 -6.23 -0.75
CA LEU A 57 -10.97 -6.18 0.15
C LEU A 57 -11.14 -7.54 0.84
N SER A 58 -10.62 -7.65 2.06
CA SER A 58 -10.62 -8.89 2.85
C SER A 58 -10.71 -8.63 4.34
N GLY A 59 -11.08 -9.66 5.12
CA GLY A 59 -11.10 -9.60 6.58
C GLY A 59 -11.95 -8.42 7.11
N PRO A 60 -11.47 -7.65 8.09
CA PRO A 60 -12.16 -6.47 8.62
C PRO A 60 -12.60 -5.46 7.57
N LEU A 61 -11.77 -5.23 6.53
CA LEU A 61 -12.10 -4.27 5.47
C LEU A 61 -13.34 -4.68 4.67
N ARG A 62 -13.63 -5.97 4.62
CA ARG A 62 -14.80 -6.53 3.96
C ARG A 62 -15.97 -6.68 4.94
N ASN A 63 -15.70 -7.26 6.11
CA ASN A 63 -16.72 -7.73 7.04
C ASN A 63 -17.31 -6.64 7.94
N VAL A 64 -16.63 -5.50 8.09
CA VAL A 64 -17.14 -4.35 8.86
C VAL A 64 -17.68 -3.33 7.87
N ARG A 65 -19.01 -3.13 7.88
CA ARG A 65 -19.74 -2.37 6.86
C ARG A 65 -19.19 -0.96 6.61
N ASN A 66 -18.92 -0.19 7.67
CA ASN A 66 -18.36 1.15 7.51
C ASN A 66 -16.96 1.10 6.87
N LEU A 67 -16.08 0.19 7.29
CA LEU A 67 -14.77 0.03 6.66
C LEU A 67 -14.88 -0.38 5.19
N ARG A 68 -15.80 -1.29 4.86
CA ARG A 68 -16.08 -1.68 3.47
C ARG A 68 -16.49 -0.47 2.64
N ASP A 69 -17.49 0.27 3.11
CA ASP A 69 -17.99 1.46 2.42
C ASP A 69 -16.87 2.51 2.21
N ASN A 70 -15.99 2.70 3.20
CA ASN A 70 -14.81 3.58 3.10
C ASN A 70 -13.81 3.10 2.05
N VAL A 71 -13.50 1.80 2.02
CA VAL A 71 -12.55 1.23 1.04
C VAL A 71 -13.14 1.30 -0.38
N LEU A 72 -14.45 1.07 -0.55
CA LEU A 72 -15.12 1.20 -1.84
C LEU A 72 -15.19 2.66 -2.30
N ALA A 73 -15.48 3.61 -1.41
CA ALA A 73 -15.40 5.04 -1.72
C ALA A 73 -13.98 5.47 -2.06
N PHE A 74 -12.98 4.93 -1.35
CA PHE A 74 -11.57 5.09 -1.66
C PHE A 74 -11.20 4.54 -3.05
N ALA A 75 -11.74 3.39 -3.42
CA ALA A 75 -11.50 2.79 -4.73
C ALA A 75 -12.14 3.62 -5.86
N ALA A 76 -13.39 4.04 -5.69
CA ALA A 76 -14.12 4.85 -6.66
C ALA A 76 -13.41 6.18 -6.95
N ARG A 77 -13.06 6.95 -5.90
CA ARG A 77 -12.41 8.26 -6.06
C ARG A 77 -11.02 8.21 -6.68
N HIS A 78 -10.38 7.05 -6.60
CA HIS A 78 -9.04 6.83 -7.13
C HIS A 78 -9.03 5.90 -8.33
N ASP A 79 -10.17 5.57 -8.95
CA ASP A 79 -10.23 4.66 -10.11
C ASP A 79 -9.38 3.40 -9.88
N LEU A 80 -9.75 2.64 -8.84
CA LEU A 80 -9.10 1.39 -8.44
C LEU A 80 -10.05 0.23 -8.63
N ALA A 81 -9.52 -0.89 -9.12
CA ALA A 81 -10.22 -2.16 -8.99
C ALA A 81 -10.21 -2.62 -7.53
N VAL A 82 -11.24 -3.36 -7.13
CA VAL A 82 -11.34 -4.00 -5.82
C VAL A 82 -11.21 -5.49 -5.99
N VAL A 83 -10.20 -6.09 -5.36
CA VAL A 83 -10.09 -7.54 -5.26
C VAL A 83 -10.93 -8.02 -4.09
N LEU A 84 -12.13 -8.51 -4.39
CA LEU A 84 -13.06 -9.08 -3.42
C LEU A 84 -12.65 -10.52 -3.10
N VAL A 85 -12.37 -10.80 -1.82
CA VAL A 85 -11.80 -12.10 -1.43
C VAL A 85 -12.84 -13.03 -0.83
N VAL A 86 -13.12 -14.12 -1.56
CA VAL A 86 -13.97 -15.22 -1.12
C VAL A 86 -13.10 -16.35 -0.60
N THR A 87 -12.83 -16.32 0.71
CA THR A 87 -11.88 -17.27 1.31
C THR A 87 -12.43 -18.67 1.58
N ASN A 88 -13.76 -18.83 1.66
CA ASN A 88 -14.40 -20.09 2.01
C ASN A 88 -15.66 -20.30 1.17
N LEU A 89 -15.59 -21.22 0.21
CA LEU A 89 -16.74 -21.58 -0.64
C LEU A 89 -17.81 -22.40 0.11
N ASP A 90 -17.50 -22.89 1.31
CA ASP A 90 -18.39 -23.71 2.12
C ASP A 90 -19.19 -22.91 3.14
N ASN A 91 -19.03 -21.59 3.17
CA ASN A 91 -19.80 -20.73 4.07
C ASN A 91 -21.30 -20.81 3.70
N PRO A 92 -22.20 -21.23 4.62
CA PRO A 92 -23.63 -21.25 4.37
C PRO A 92 -24.23 -19.89 3.95
N ALA A 93 -23.65 -18.79 4.42
CA ALA A 93 -24.06 -17.43 4.07
C ALA A 93 -23.30 -16.85 2.85
N LEU A 94 -22.47 -17.66 2.17
CA LEU A 94 -21.57 -17.19 1.12
C LEU A 94 -22.25 -16.35 0.04
N VAL A 95 -23.42 -16.78 -0.43
CA VAL A 95 -24.14 -16.11 -1.51
C VAL A 95 -24.63 -14.75 -1.04
N ASP A 96 -25.25 -14.68 0.13
CA ASP A 96 -25.77 -13.43 0.69
C ASP A 96 -24.60 -12.47 1.01
N ASP A 97 -23.53 -12.98 1.63
CA ASP A 97 -22.33 -12.20 1.94
C ASP A 97 -21.66 -11.67 0.66
N PHE A 98 -21.55 -12.49 -0.39
CA PHE A 98 -20.97 -12.08 -1.67
C PHE A 98 -21.83 -11.03 -2.37
N LEU A 99 -23.15 -11.22 -2.41
CA LEU A 99 -24.06 -10.29 -3.07
C LEU A 99 -24.08 -8.93 -2.39
N ASP A 100 -24.08 -8.87 -1.04
CA ASP A 100 -24.01 -7.59 -0.32
C ASP A 100 -22.72 -6.81 -0.65
N ASP A 101 -21.59 -7.50 -0.75
CA ASP A 101 -20.32 -6.87 -1.15
C ASP A 101 -20.31 -6.45 -2.62
N ALA A 102 -20.82 -7.30 -3.51
CA ALA A 102 -20.89 -7.05 -4.94
C ALA A 102 -21.83 -5.89 -5.26
N ASP A 103 -23.01 -5.83 -4.62
CA ASP A 103 -23.96 -4.75 -4.78
C ASP A 103 -23.40 -3.42 -4.28
N ALA A 104 -22.75 -3.41 -3.11
CA ALA A 104 -22.11 -2.21 -2.58
C ALA A 104 -21.01 -1.66 -3.52
N ALA A 105 -20.25 -2.53 -4.17
CA ALA A 105 -19.23 -2.14 -5.16
C ALA A 105 -19.86 -1.64 -6.46
N ALA A 106 -20.87 -2.34 -6.97
CA ALA A 106 -21.55 -1.98 -8.20
C ALA A 106 -22.36 -0.68 -8.10
N GLU A 107 -23.00 -0.40 -6.95
CA GLU A 107 -23.66 0.88 -6.67
C GLU A 107 -22.71 2.08 -6.78
N ARG A 108 -21.40 1.85 -6.58
CA ARG A 108 -20.35 2.87 -6.68
C ARG A 108 -19.61 2.83 -8.02
N GLY A 109 -20.01 1.95 -8.94
CA GLY A 109 -19.36 1.79 -10.24
C GLY A 109 -17.91 1.34 -10.16
N VAL A 110 -17.54 0.58 -9.12
CA VAL A 110 -16.17 0.10 -8.91
C VAL A 110 -15.94 -1.21 -9.65
N ASP A 111 -14.83 -1.33 -10.40
CA ASP A 111 -14.41 -2.59 -11.02
C ASP A 111 -14.06 -3.62 -9.94
N VAL A 112 -14.55 -4.85 -10.09
CA VAL A 112 -14.35 -5.91 -9.10
C VAL A 112 -13.59 -7.06 -9.73
N TRP A 113 -12.52 -7.49 -9.08
CA TRP A 113 -11.87 -8.76 -9.35
C TRP A 113 -12.21 -9.73 -8.24
N LEU A 114 -12.41 -11.00 -8.58
CA LEU A 114 -12.75 -12.01 -7.59
C LEU A 114 -11.52 -12.84 -7.22
N ASN A 115 -11.15 -12.87 -5.94
CA ASN A 115 -10.17 -13.84 -5.43
C ASN A 115 -10.89 -15.04 -4.82
N VAL A 116 -10.67 -16.24 -5.37
CA VAL A 116 -11.45 -17.45 -5.04
C VAL A 116 -10.61 -18.73 -5.26
N GLY A 117 -11.24 -19.89 -5.08
CA GLY A 117 -10.60 -21.20 -5.33
C GLY A 117 -9.65 -21.65 -4.23
N ILE A 118 -9.65 -20.97 -3.07
CA ILE A 118 -8.88 -21.36 -1.89
C ILE A 118 -9.48 -22.65 -1.32
N MET A 119 -8.68 -23.72 -1.29
CA MET A 119 -9.11 -25.03 -0.80
C MET A 119 -9.15 -25.05 0.74
N LYS A 120 -10.27 -24.71 1.37
CA LYS A 120 -10.41 -24.71 2.84
C LYS A 120 -11.08 -25.95 3.43
N ALA A 121 -12.11 -26.50 2.78
CA ALA A 121 -12.74 -27.74 3.22
C ALA A 121 -12.02 -28.98 2.68
N VAL A 122 -11.65 -28.97 1.40
CA VAL A 122 -10.99 -30.07 0.70
C VAL A 122 -9.48 -29.91 0.69
N THR A 123 -8.71 -30.99 0.87
CA THR A 123 -7.25 -30.98 0.64
C THR A 123 -6.93 -31.11 -0.85
N SER A 124 -5.73 -30.69 -1.27
CA SER A 124 -5.29 -30.86 -2.67
C SER A 124 -5.32 -32.32 -3.14
N LYS A 125 -5.00 -33.27 -2.26
CA LYS A 125 -5.03 -34.71 -2.53
C LYS A 125 -6.46 -35.25 -2.66
N GLU A 126 -7.37 -34.86 -1.76
CA GLU A 126 -8.79 -35.23 -1.84
C GLU A 126 -9.40 -34.66 -3.11
N PHE A 127 -9.13 -33.39 -3.46
CA PHE A 127 -9.63 -32.79 -4.69
C PHE A 127 -9.24 -33.59 -5.95
N VAL A 128 -8.02 -34.14 -5.99
CA VAL A 128 -7.56 -34.94 -7.15
C VAL A 128 -8.14 -36.36 -7.12
N ASN A 129 -8.20 -37.01 -5.96
CA ASN A 129 -8.48 -38.44 -5.86
C ASN A 129 -9.95 -38.79 -5.53
N ASP A 130 -10.69 -37.85 -4.96
CA ASP A 130 -12.10 -38.00 -4.61
C ASP A 130 -12.96 -37.20 -5.59
N ALA A 131 -13.78 -37.91 -6.37
CA ALA A 131 -14.63 -37.28 -7.37
C ALA A 131 -15.78 -36.48 -6.74
N GLU A 132 -16.33 -36.95 -5.61
CA GLU A 132 -17.47 -36.32 -4.96
C GLU A 132 -17.04 -34.99 -4.33
N GLU A 133 -15.95 -34.99 -3.55
CA GLU A 133 -15.41 -33.77 -2.93
C GLU A 133 -14.98 -32.75 -4.00
N ARG A 134 -14.39 -33.21 -5.11
CA ARG A 134 -14.04 -32.35 -6.25
C ARG A 134 -15.27 -31.70 -6.87
N GLU A 135 -16.29 -32.48 -7.19
CA GLU A 135 -17.53 -31.97 -7.81
C GLU A 135 -18.24 -30.99 -6.87
N GLN A 136 -18.30 -31.29 -5.57
CA GLN A 136 -18.88 -30.36 -4.59
C GLN A 136 -18.13 -29.02 -4.55
N HIS A 137 -16.79 -29.04 -4.49
CA HIS A 137 -15.98 -27.80 -4.50
C HIS A 137 -16.17 -27.01 -5.80
N LEU A 138 -16.15 -27.70 -6.94
CA LEU A 138 -16.30 -27.07 -8.26
C LEU A 138 -17.70 -26.48 -8.48
N ASN A 139 -18.76 -27.15 -8.05
CA ASN A 139 -20.12 -26.62 -8.13
C ASN A 139 -20.32 -25.36 -7.25
N ARG A 140 -19.64 -25.29 -6.11
CA ARG A 140 -19.65 -24.08 -5.26
C ARG A 140 -18.88 -22.94 -5.91
N LEU A 141 -17.75 -23.24 -6.57
CA LEU A 141 -16.99 -22.26 -7.34
C LEU A 141 -17.83 -21.72 -8.51
N ASP A 142 -18.38 -22.61 -9.31
CA ASP A 142 -19.26 -22.31 -10.46
C ASP A 142 -20.34 -21.30 -10.08
N ARG A 143 -21.11 -21.61 -9.02
CA ARG A 143 -22.18 -20.73 -8.52
C ARG A 143 -21.72 -19.32 -8.17
N ILE A 144 -20.53 -19.16 -7.59
CA ILE A 144 -20.00 -17.83 -7.25
C ILE A 144 -19.50 -17.09 -8.48
N VAL A 145 -18.94 -17.82 -9.45
CA VAL A 145 -18.50 -17.24 -10.72
C VAL A 145 -19.70 -16.79 -11.56
N GLU A 146 -20.78 -17.57 -11.59
CA GLU A 146 -22.05 -17.18 -12.21
C GLU A 146 -22.58 -15.88 -11.59
N LEU A 147 -22.67 -15.80 -10.25
CA LEU A 147 -23.13 -14.57 -9.57
C LEU A 147 -22.22 -13.37 -9.84
N TYR A 148 -20.91 -13.58 -9.90
CA TYR A 148 -19.95 -12.55 -10.27
C TYR A 148 -20.18 -12.06 -11.72
N HIS A 149 -20.30 -13.00 -12.66
CA HIS A 149 -20.50 -12.69 -14.08
C HIS A 149 -21.86 -12.03 -14.33
N ASP A 150 -22.91 -12.48 -13.66
CA ASP A 150 -24.24 -11.86 -13.74
C ASP A 150 -24.22 -10.40 -13.27
N ARG A 151 -23.33 -10.07 -12.32
CA ARG A 151 -23.27 -8.72 -11.73
C ARG A 151 -22.33 -7.77 -12.46
N PHE A 152 -21.19 -8.27 -12.94
CA PHE A 152 -20.09 -7.45 -13.50
C PHE A 152 -19.71 -7.82 -14.94
N GLY A 153 -20.26 -8.90 -15.50
CA GLY A 153 -19.88 -9.45 -16.79
C GLY A 153 -18.47 -10.05 -16.78
N ASP A 154 -17.76 -9.89 -17.90
CA ASP A 154 -16.38 -10.34 -18.05
C ASP A 154 -15.40 -9.47 -17.24
N GLY A 155 -14.61 -10.11 -16.37
CA GLY A 155 -13.53 -9.43 -15.66
C GLY A 155 -12.42 -10.39 -15.25
N ARG A 156 -11.86 -10.22 -14.05
CA ARG A 156 -10.69 -10.99 -13.61
C ARG A 156 -11.00 -11.83 -12.39
N ILE A 157 -10.58 -13.09 -12.44
CA ILE A 157 -10.63 -14.02 -11.31
C ILE A 157 -9.22 -14.46 -10.95
N VAL A 158 -8.82 -14.17 -9.73
CA VAL A 158 -7.55 -14.62 -9.13
C VAL A 158 -7.80 -15.94 -8.43
N LEU A 159 -7.25 -17.03 -8.97
CA LEU A 159 -7.26 -18.31 -8.26
C LEU A 159 -6.14 -18.38 -7.23
N TRP A 160 -6.54 -18.87 -6.06
CA TRP A 160 -5.70 -19.03 -4.87
C TRP A 160 -5.31 -17.70 -4.23
N GLN A 161 -4.73 -17.76 -3.04
CA GLN A 161 -4.25 -16.58 -2.32
C GLN A 161 -2.90 -16.94 -1.70
N GLU A 162 -1.80 -16.52 -2.34
CA GLU A 162 -0.44 -16.86 -1.89
C GLU A 162 -0.23 -18.39 -1.73
N ALA A 163 -0.67 -19.21 -2.69
CA ALA A 163 -0.45 -20.66 -2.58
C ALA A 163 1.06 -20.97 -2.46
N PRO A 164 1.47 -21.95 -1.63
CA PRO A 164 0.65 -22.82 -0.80
C PRO A 164 0.45 -22.33 0.65
N VAL A 165 0.67 -21.04 0.94
CA VAL A 165 0.48 -20.46 2.29
C VAL A 165 -0.99 -20.50 2.69
N SER A 166 -1.90 -20.12 1.79
CA SER A 166 -3.34 -20.27 2.03
C SER A 166 -3.88 -21.55 1.41
N GLY A 167 -4.82 -22.17 2.12
CA GLY A 167 -5.49 -23.40 1.70
C GLY A 167 -4.86 -24.67 2.28
N ARG A 168 -5.56 -25.79 2.14
CA ARG A 168 -5.19 -27.11 2.62
C ARG A 168 -4.33 -27.85 1.60
N TRP A 169 -3.13 -27.32 1.38
CA TRP A 169 -2.11 -27.98 0.57
C TRP A 169 -1.42 -29.12 1.30
N ALA A 170 -1.49 -29.14 2.63
CA ALA A 170 -1.09 -30.25 3.48
C ALA A 170 -2.14 -30.45 4.59
N GLU A 171 -2.04 -31.56 5.33
CA GLU A 171 -2.95 -31.84 6.44
C GLU A 171 -2.93 -30.71 7.48
N GLY A 172 -4.13 -30.28 7.90
CA GLY A 172 -4.29 -29.16 8.83
C GLY A 172 -4.02 -27.77 8.25
N GLY A 173 -3.72 -27.64 6.94
CA GLY A 173 -3.56 -26.35 6.26
C GLY A 173 -2.34 -25.55 6.69
N LYS A 174 -1.32 -26.22 7.25
CA LYS A 174 -0.05 -25.58 7.59
C LYS A 174 0.80 -25.43 6.34
N TRP A 175 1.58 -24.36 6.29
CA TRP A 175 2.63 -24.19 5.28
C TRP A 175 3.89 -24.96 5.71
N THR A 176 4.18 -26.05 5.00
CA THR A 176 5.32 -26.94 5.22
C THR A 176 5.99 -27.28 3.87
N ALA A 177 7.10 -28.02 3.90
CA ALA A 177 7.69 -28.56 2.68
C ALA A 177 6.71 -29.47 1.91
N GLU A 178 5.91 -30.27 2.63
CA GLU A 178 4.86 -31.12 2.06
C GLU A 178 3.81 -30.29 1.30
N SER A 179 3.45 -29.09 1.79
CA SER A 179 2.53 -28.20 1.09
C SER A 179 3.05 -27.78 -0.28
N VAL A 180 4.37 -27.61 -0.42
CA VAL A 180 5.03 -27.27 -1.69
C VAL A 180 5.04 -28.48 -2.62
N ASP A 181 5.40 -29.65 -2.10
CA ASP A 181 5.40 -30.89 -2.88
C ASP A 181 3.99 -31.19 -3.42
N ASN A 182 2.97 -31.04 -2.58
CA ASN A 182 1.57 -31.21 -2.97
C ASN A 182 1.09 -30.12 -3.94
N LEU A 183 1.57 -28.87 -3.84
CA LEU A 183 1.30 -27.83 -4.85
C LEU A 183 1.86 -28.22 -6.21
N LEU A 184 3.09 -28.76 -6.26
CA LEU A 184 3.72 -29.21 -7.50
C LEU A 184 3.05 -30.46 -8.07
N GLU A 185 2.66 -31.41 -7.21
CA GLU A 185 2.05 -32.67 -7.63
C GLU A 185 0.58 -32.51 -8.05
N HIS A 186 -0.21 -31.79 -7.25
CA HIS A 186 -1.67 -31.71 -7.41
C HIS A 186 -2.14 -30.36 -7.97
N GLY A 187 -1.41 -29.28 -7.74
CA GLY A 187 -1.76 -27.92 -8.18
C GLY A 187 -2.11 -27.80 -9.67
N PRO A 188 -1.36 -28.43 -10.60
CA PRO A 188 -1.69 -28.37 -12.03
C PRO A 188 -3.07 -28.97 -12.37
N ALA A 189 -3.47 -30.04 -11.68
CA ALA A 189 -4.79 -30.65 -11.86
C ALA A 189 -5.90 -29.81 -11.22
N VAL A 190 -5.64 -29.26 -10.03
CA VAL A 190 -6.55 -28.36 -9.31
C VAL A 190 -6.83 -27.11 -10.15
N PHE A 191 -5.79 -26.39 -10.58
CA PHE A 191 -5.93 -25.16 -11.35
C PHE A 191 -6.67 -25.40 -12.66
N ALA A 192 -6.31 -26.45 -13.41
CA ALA A 192 -6.95 -26.76 -14.68
C ALA A 192 -8.45 -27.07 -14.52
N ALA A 193 -8.85 -27.72 -13.43
CA ALA A 193 -10.26 -27.98 -13.14
C ALA A 193 -11.02 -26.70 -12.76
N GLN A 194 -10.44 -25.88 -11.88
CA GLN A 194 -11.05 -24.61 -11.45
C GLN A 194 -11.15 -23.61 -12.62
N ARG A 195 -10.10 -23.46 -13.42
CA ARG A 195 -10.08 -22.59 -14.61
C ARG A 195 -11.13 -23.02 -15.63
N ARG A 196 -11.30 -24.33 -15.84
CA ARG A 196 -12.31 -24.84 -16.77
C ARG A 196 -13.72 -24.42 -16.34
N VAL A 197 -14.07 -24.64 -15.08
CA VAL A 197 -15.37 -24.24 -14.53
C VAL A 197 -15.60 -22.73 -14.70
N ILE A 198 -14.58 -21.91 -14.44
CA ILE A 198 -14.70 -20.46 -14.65
C ILE A 198 -14.94 -20.11 -16.13
N LYS A 199 -14.20 -20.76 -17.04
CA LYS A 199 -14.32 -20.53 -18.49
C LYS A 199 -15.62 -21.10 -19.08
N ASP A 200 -16.21 -22.11 -18.44
CA ASP A 200 -17.52 -22.64 -18.82
C ASP A 200 -18.65 -21.61 -18.57
N VAL A 201 -18.48 -20.72 -17.59
CA VAL A 201 -19.39 -19.56 -17.37
C VAL A 201 -19.19 -18.49 -18.46
N SER A 202 -17.94 -18.06 -18.69
CA SER A 202 -17.60 -17.18 -19.81
C SER A 202 -16.14 -17.31 -20.22
N ASP A 203 -15.88 -17.44 -21.53
CA ASP A 203 -14.54 -17.42 -22.10
C ASP A 203 -13.83 -16.06 -21.94
N GLY A 204 -14.60 -14.98 -21.73
CA GLY A 204 -14.10 -13.61 -21.58
C GLY A 204 -13.54 -13.27 -20.19
N ILE A 205 -13.74 -14.13 -19.19
CA ILE A 205 -13.19 -13.93 -17.84
C ILE A 205 -11.70 -14.32 -17.81
N ASP A 206 -10.80 -13.41 -17.50
CA ASP A 206 -9.38 -13.72 -17.31
C ASP A 206 -9.16 -14.46 -15.99
N VAL A 207 -8.44 -15.59 -16.04
CA VAL A 207 -8.16 -16.43 -14.86
C VAL A 207 -6.67 -16.41 -14.53
N GLY A 208 -6.33 -15.74 -13.44
CA GLY A 208 -4.96 -15.59 -12.96
C GLY A 208 -4.59 -16.54 -11.83
N ILE A 209 -3.30 -16.59 -11.53
CA ILE A 209 -2.71 -17.40 -10.46
C ILE A 209 -2.04 -16.53 -9.41
N PHE A 210 -2.13 -16.90 -8.14
CA PHE A 210 -1.40 -16.23 -7.06
C PHE A 210 -0.57 -17.22 -6.22
N VAL A 211 0.75 -17.23 -6.46
CA VAL A 211 1.74 -18.04 -5.73
C VAL A 211 2.57 -17.13 -4.81
N HIS A 212 2.90 -17.62 -3.62
CA HIS A 212 3.65 -16.85 -2.63
C HIS A 212 5.08 -16.53 -3.08
N PHE A 213 5.52 -15.29 -2.85
CA PHE A 213 6.78 -14.71 -3.35
C PHE A 213 8.09 -15.52 -3.20
N PRO A 214 8.32 -16.35 -2.16
CA PRO A 214 9.56 -17.11 -2.05
C PRO A 214 9.81 -18.06 -3.22
N TYR A 215 8.76 -18.48 -3.92
CA TYR A 215 8.88 -19.39 -5.07
C TYR A 215 9.07 -18.67 -6.40
N LEU A 216 9.01 -17.34 -6.43
CA LEU A 216 9.18 -16.53 -7.63
C LEU A 216 10.49 -15.74 -7.65
N VAL A 217 11.17 -15.60 -6.52
CA VAL A 217 12.44 -14.86 -6.43
C VAL A 217 13.63 -15.78 -6.78
N ASP A 218 14.50 -15.33 -7.68
CA ASP A 218 15.67 -16.08 -8.19
C ASP A 218 16.61 -16.63 -7.11
N SER A 219 16.64 -15.98 -5.95
CA SER A 219 17.54 -16.33 -4.84
C SER A 219 16.96 -17.32 -3.82
N LYS A 220 15.69 -17.75 -3.99
CA LYS A 220 14.99 -18.55 -2.97
C LYS A 220 14.67 -19.95 -3.47
N SER A 221 13.68 -20.11 -4.36
CA SER A 221 13.30 -21.39 -4.98
C SER A 221 12.51 -21.16 -6.29
N PRO A 222 13.03 -20.36 -7.23
CA PRO A 222 12.32 -19.99 -8.48
C PRO A 222 11.90 -21.21 -9.32
N GLU A 223 12.66 -22.31 -9.23
CA GLU A 223 12.39 -23.57 -9.93
C GLU A 223 11.04 -24.19 -9.52
N THR A 224 10.53 -23.85 -8.33
CA THR A 224 9.18 -24.29 -7.91
C THR A 224 8.11 -23.68 -8.81
N TYR A 225 8.19 -22.38 -9.07
CA TYR A 225 7.22 -21.69 -9.89
C TYR A 225 7.35 -22.08 -11.37
N GLU A 226 8.58 -22.21 -11.88
CA GLU A 226 8.84 -22.68 -13.25
C GLU A 226 8.26 -24.10 -13.49
N ARG A 227 8.48 -25.03 -12.56
CA ARG A 227 7.94 -26.39 -12.65
C ARG A 227 6.42 -26.40 -12.61
N LEU A 228 5.82 -25.60 -11.72
CA LEU A 228 4.36 -25.47 -11.62
C LEU A 228 3.77 -24.93 -12.93
N THR A 229 4.29 -23.82 -13.45
CA THR A 229 3.78 -23.17 -14.67
C THR A 229 4.02 -24.01 -15.92
N THR A 230 5.13 -24.73 -16.01
CA THR A 230 5.37 -25.72 -17.06
C THR A 230 4.31 -26.83 -17.04
N ALA A 231 4.03 -27.41 -15.86
CA ALA A 231 3.01 -28.43 -15.73
C ALA A 231 1.58 -27.91 -16.02
N LEU A 232 1.29 -26.65 -15.72
CA LEU A 232 0.05 -25.98 -16.12
C LEU A 232 -0.06 -25.85 -17.64
N ARG A 233 1.02 -25.42 -18.30
CA ARG A 233 1.11 -25.28 -19.75
C ARG A 233 0.93 -26.61 -20.47
N GLU A 234 1.60 -27.67 -20.01
CA GLU A 234 1.47 -29.03 -20.55
C GLU A 234 0.03 -29.59 -20.46
N ARG A 235 -0.75 -29.09 -19.50
CA ARG A 235 -2.18 -29.41 -19.32
C ARG A 235 -3.12 -28.50 -20.10
N GLY A 236 -2.61 -27.52 -20.86
CA GLY A 236 -3.42 -26.53 -21.56
C GLY A 236 -4.15 -25.57 -20.61
N ALA A 237 -3.61 -25.35 -19.41
CA ALA A 237 -4.20 -24.53 -18.36
C ALA A 237 -3.30 -23.35 -17.97
N THR A 238 -2.61 -22.75 -18.93
CA THR A 238 -1.79 -21.56 -18.67
C THR A 238 -2.67 -20.42 -18.11
N PRO A 239 -2.26 -19.77 -17.00
CA PRO A 239 -2.96 -18.60 -16.47
C PRO A 239 -2.98 -17.43 -17.45
N ASP A 240 -4.05 -16.63 -17.39
CA ASP A 240 -4.22 -15.44 -18.22
C ASP A 240 -3.42 -14.24 -17.64
N PHE A 241 -3.09 -14.26 -16.34
CA PHE A 241 -2.20 -13.31 -15.66
C PHE A 241 -1.61 -13.89 -14.37
N ALA A 242 -0.65 -13.20 -13.76
CA ALA A 242 -0.11 -13.56 -12.44
C ALA A 242 -0.27 -12.41 -11.42
N MET A 243 -0.57 -12.78 -10.18
CA MET A 243 -0.51 -11.93 -8.99
C MET A 243 0.73 -12.29 -8.17
N VAL A 244 1.45 -11.27 -7.70
CA VAL A 244 2.66 -11.47 -6.91
C VAL A 244 2.72 -10.48 -5.74
N ASP A 245 3.21 -10.95 -4.59
CA ASP A 245 3.41 -10.16 -3.39
C ASP A 245 4.89 -9.93 -3.08
N PHE A 246 5.22 -8.88 -2.34
CA PHE A 246 6.54 -8.81 -1.73
C PHE A 246 6.54 -8.05 -0.41
N TYR A 247 7.01 -8.73 0.64
CA TYR A 247 7.24 -8.12 1.94
C TYR A 247 8.63 -7.48 1.98
N ARG A 248 8.78 -6.36 1.25
CA ARG A 248 10.06 -5.66 1.06
C ARG A 248 10.79 -5.42 2.36
N GLY A 249 10.14 -4.78 3.33
CA GLY A 249 10.80 -4.39 4.58
C GLY A 249 11.36 -5.59 5.35
N TRP A 250 10.63 -6.72 5.35
CA TRP A 250 11.15 -7.94 5.97
C TRP A 250 12.40 -8.47 5.29
N TYR A 251 12.48 -8.39 3.96
CA TYR A 251 13.63 -8.87 3.22
C TYR A 251 14.80 -7.88 3.31
N GLU A 252 14.52 -6.60 3.09
CA GLU A 252 15.48 -5.49 3.05
C GLU A 252 16.26 -5.32 4.36
N LYS A 253 15.64 -5.59 5.53
CA LYS A 253 16.33 -5.52 6.82
C LYS A 253 17.55 -6.44 6.93
N ASP A 254 17.59 -7.53 6.14
CA ASP A 254 18.65 -8.54 6.21
C ASP A 254 19.69 -8.39 5.09
N VAL A 255 19.31 -7.79 3.95
CA VAL A 255 20.15 -7.78 2.73
C VAL A 255 20.36 -6.39 2.12
N GLY A 256 19.69 -5.37 2.66
CA GLY A 256 19.74 -4.01 2.17
C GLY A 256 18.90 -3.74 0.91
N PRO A 257 18.87 -2.47 0.48
CA PRO A 257 17.97 -1.96 -0.55
C PRO A 257 18.23 -2.51 -1.96
N THR A 258 19.50 -2.72 -2.33
CA THR A 258 19.86 -3.19 -3.69
C THR A 258 19.31 -4.59 -3.94
N ALA A 259 19.57 -5.53 -3.02
CA ALA A 259 19.07 -6.89 -3.14
C ALA A 259 17.53 -6.95 -3.04
N ALA A 260 16.91 -6.06 -2.27
CA ALA A 260 15.46 -5.94 -2.22
C ALA A 260 14.86 -5.48 -3.56
N ASN A 261 15.48 -4.50 -4.24
CA ASN A 261 15.05 -4.09 -5.58
C ASN A 261 15.24 -5.23 -6.60
N ASP A 262 16.37 -5.91 -6.57
CA ASP A 262 16.63 -7.03 -7.48
C ASP A 262 15.61 -8.17 -7.28
N ALA A 263 15.19 -8.42 -6.03
CA ALA A 263 14.14 -9.38 -5.73
C ALA A 263 12.77 -9.00 -6.33
N VAL A 264 12.39 -7.71 -6.31
CA VAL A 264 11.14 -7.24 -6.96
C VAL A 264 11.19 -7.45 -8.48
N ARG A 265 12.31 -7.08 -9.13
CA ARG A 265 12.47 -7.28 -10.59
C ARG A 265 12.41 -8.75 -10.96
N SER A 266 13.14 -9.59 -10.21
CA SER A 266 13.17 -11.04 -10.38
C SER A 266 11.78 -11.64 -10.25
N LEU A 267 11.04 -11.26 -9.20
CA LEU A 267 9.69 -11.75 -8.94
C LEU A 267 8.71 -11.41 -10.07
N ILE A 268 8.74 -10.17 -10.58
CA ILE A 268 7.87 -9.76 -11.69
C ILE A 268 8.30 -10.44 -13.00
N GLY A 269 9.60 -10.49 -13.30
CA GLY A 269 10.14 -11.12 -14.49
C GLY A 269 9.82 -12.62 -14.57
N ASN A 270 10.04 -13.35 -13.47
CA ASN A 270 9.77 -14.78 -13.39
C ASN A 270 8.27 -15.09 -13.47
N ALA A 271 7.44 -14.27 -12.81
CA ALA A 271 5.99 -14.39 -12.94
C ALA A 271 5.54 -14.21 -14.39
N ARG A 272 6.06 -13.18 -15.07
CA ARG A 272 5.75 -12.89 -16.47
C ARG A 272 6.16 -14.03 -17.40
N GLU A 273 7.33 -14.61 -17.20
CA GLU A 273 7.78 -15.79 -17.95
C GLU A 273 6.85 -17.00 -17.72
N GLY A 274 6.44 -17.24 -16.47
CA GLY A 274 5.52 -18.32 -16.11
C GLY A 274 4.12 -18.20 -16.71
N VAL A 275 3.70 -16.99 -17.09
CA VAL A 275 2.42 -16.74 -17.79
C VAL A 275 2.60 -16.38 -19.26
N ASP A 276 3.71 -16.80 -19.88
CA ASP A 276 4.00 -16.64 -21.31
C ASP A 276 3.99 -15.16 -21.79
N GLY A 277 4.51 -14.24 -20.98
CA GLY A 277 4.60 -12.83 -21.30
C GLY A 277 3.34 -12.00 -21.00
N ARG A 278 2.31 -12.62 -20.41
CA ARG A 278 1.07 -11.93 -20.01
C ARG A 278 1.24 -11.05 -18.77
N ASP A 279 0.15 -10.36 -18.42
CA ASP A 279 0.09 -9.37 -17.35
C ASP A 279 0.54 -9.92 -15.99
N VAL A 280 1.26 -9.08 -15.24
CA VAL A 280 1.69 -9.34 -13.86
C VAL A 280 1.28 -8.17 -12.98
N PHE A 281 0.55 -8.46 -11.91
CA PHE A 281 0.08 -7.48 -10.94
C PHE A 281 0.86 -7.63 -9.63
N TYR A 282 1.36 -6.52 -9.12
CA TYR A 282 2.30 -6.49 -8.00
C TYR A 282 1.65 -5.91 -6.75
N MET A 283 1.83 -6.58 -5.61
CA MET A 283 1.32 -6.13 -4.31
C MET A 283 2.45 -5.85 -3.32
N GLY A 284 2.67 -4.57 -3.03
CA GLY A 284 3.73 -4.08 -2.15
C GLY A 284 3.36 -4.07 -0.66
N GLN A 285 4.36 -3.85 0.20
CA GLN A 285 4.18 -3.84 1.65
C GLN A 285 3.88 -2.42 2.18
N ALA A 286 2.69 -2.24 2.77
CA ALA A 286 2.31 -1.01 3.50
C ALA A 286 2.00 -1.24 4.99
N HIS A 287 2.41 -2.36 5.56
CA HIS A 287 2.05 -2.77 6.93
C HIS A 287 3.22 -3.40 7.70
N THR A 288 3.04 -3.59 9.01
CA THR A 288 3.98 -4.32 9.87
C THR A 288 3.83 -5.83 9.68
N ILE A 289 4.83 -6.49 9.08
CA ILE A 289 4.83 -7.93 8.78
C ILE A 289 5.68 -8.72 9.77
N ASN A 290 5.48 -10.03 9.90
CA ASN A 290 6.30 -10.89 10.76
C ASN A 290 7.77 -10.97 10.26
N PRO A 291 8.78 -10.98 11.16
CA PRO A 291 8.71 -10.83 12.61
C PRO A 291 8.82 -9.35 12.99
N ASN A 292 7.72 -8.60 12.84
CA ASN A 292 7.50 -7.26 13.37
C ASN A 292 8.29 -6.13 12.66
N HIS A 293 8.45 -6.22 11.34
CA HIS A 293 9.09 -5.18 10.52
C HIS A 293 8.11 -4.22 9.87
N THR A 294 8.38 -2.91 9.98
CA THR A 294 7.61 -1.82 9.32
C THR A 294 8.46 -1.13 8.26
N PRO A 295 7.97 -0.94 7.02
CA PRO A 295 8.74 -0.28 5.96
C PRO A 295 8.91 1.22 6.20
N SER A 296 9.99 1.79 5.69
CA SER A 296 10.22 3.24 5.65
C SER A 296 9.51 3.92 4.46
N LYS A 297 9.43 5.25 4.46
CA LYS A 297 8.93 6.02 3.30
C LYS A 297 9.72 5.69 2.03
N THR A 298 11.06 5.65 2.14
CA THR A 298 11.97 5.30 1.05
C THR A 298 11.70 3.89 0.52
N ALA A 299 11.56 2.90 1.41
CA ALA A 299 11.31 1.52 1.02
C ALA A 299 10.02 1.39 0.17
N MET A 300 8.92 2.02 0.60
CA MET A 300 7.66 1.99 -0.17
C MET A 300 7.79 2.68 -1.54
N ARG A 301 8.52 3.80 -1.63
CA ARG A 301 8.74 4.48 -2.93
C ARG A 301 9.63 3.68 -3.87
N LEU A 302 10.66 3.01 -3.35
CA LEU A 302 11.50 2.11 -4.13
C LEU A 302 10.75 0.86 -4.57
N ASP A 303 9.83 0.33 -3.76
CA ASP A 303 8.94 -0.78 -4.13
C ASP A 303 8.11 -0.42 -5.36
N LEU A 304 7.39 0.70 -5.28
CA LEU A 304 6.60 1.24 -6.39
C LEU A 304 7.43 1.39 -7.66
N ARG A 305 8.59 2.05 -7.56
CA ARG A 305 9.43 2.31 -8.74
C ARG A 305 10.07 1.08 -9.31
N THR A 306 10.53 0.17 -8.47
CA THR A 306 11.11 -1.07 -8.97
C THR A 306 10.06 -1.94 -9.64
N ALA A 307 8.82 -1.96 -9.12
CA ALA A 307 7.72 -2.69 -9.74
C ALA A 307 7.33 -2.10 -11.10
N MET A 308 7.28 -0.77 -11.20
CA MET A 308 7.04 -0.08 -12.48
C MET A 308 8.15 -0.29 -13.49
N ASP A 309 9.42 -0.17 -13.09
CA ASP A 309 10.57 -0.42 -13.97
C ASP A 309 10.64 -1.88 -14.45
N ALA A 310 10.04 -2.80 -13.68
CA ALA A 310 9.86 -4.20 -14.06
C ALA A 310 8.58 -4.44 -14.89
N ASP A 311 7.85 -3.38 -15.26
CA ASP A 311 6.66 -3.38 -16.12
C ASP A 311 5.42 -4.06 -15.49
N ALA A 312 5.24 -3.92 -14.16
CA ALA A 312 4.02 -4.39 -13.51
C ALA A 312 2.76 -3.72 -14.10
N ARG A 313 1.75 -4.53 -14.46
CA ARG A 313 0.50 -4.09 -15.10
C ARG A 313 -0.41 -3.29 -14.17
N GLY A 314 -0.26 -3.47 -12.87
CA GLY A 314 -1.01 -2.78 -11.86
C GLY A 314 -0.41 -3.02 -10.49
N ILE A 315 -0.57 -2.05 -9.60
CA ILE A 315 0.05 -2.06 -8.29
C ILE A 315 -1.03 -1.97 -7.20
N GLY A 316 -0.89 -2.79 -6.17
CA GLY A 316 -1.70 -2.76 -4.97
C GLY A 316 -0.83 -2.75 -3.72
N TRP A 317 -1.46 -2.48 -2.57
CA TRP A 317 -0.78 -2.41 -1.28
C TRP A 317 -1.50 -3.29 -0.25
N TYR A 318 -0.73 -4.15 0.42
CA TYR A 318 -1.29 -4.97 1.48
C TYR A 318 -1.74 -4.14 2.67
N SER A 319 -3.03 -4.25 3.01
CA SER A 319 -3.54 -3.96 4.34
C SER A 319 -3.57 -5.25 5.15
N ARG A 320 -2.84 -5.29 6.27
CA ARG A 320 -2.90 -6.43 7.18
C ARG A 320 -4.14 -6.32 8.06
N ASN A 321 -4.90 -7.40 8.14
CA ASN A 321 -6.16 -7.53 8.88
C ASN A 321 -6.00 -7.85 10.39
N ASN A 322 -4.80 -7.66 10.95
CA ASN A 322 -4.50 -7.94 12.35
C ASN A 322 -3.39 -7.01 12.84
N TYR A 323 -3.46 -6.58 14.11
CA TYR A 323 -2.42 -5.76 14.72
C TYR A 323 -1.11 -6.54 14.86
N LYS A 324 0.00 -5.87 14.53
CA LYS A 324 1.35 -6.28 14.94
C LYS A 324 2.15 -5.07 15.35
N LYS A 325 2.81 -5.19 16.49
CA LYS A 325 3.77 -4.19 16.97
C LYS A 325 4.99 -4.16 16.05
N THR A 326 5.56 -2.98 15.87
CA THR A 326 6.84 -2.77 15.20
C THR A 326 7.96 -3.01 16.20
N GLU A 327 8.89 -3.89 15.85
CA GLU A 327 10.08 -4.19 16.66
C GLU A 327 11.37 -4.05 15.85
N VAL A 328 11.29 -4.13 14.52
CA VAL A 328 12.46 -4.11 13.63
C VAL A 328 12.24 -3.11 12.49
N GLY A 329 13.30 -2.44 12.05
CA GLY A 329 13.33 -1.62 10.85
C GLY A 329 14.20 -0.37 11.01
N PHE A 330 14.57 0.23 9.88
CA PHE A 330 15.31 1.49 9.82
C PHE A 330 14.38 2.60 9.31
N ASP A 331 14.19 3.65 10.12
CA ASP A 331 13.25 4.74 9.87
C ASP A 331 11.80 4.28 9.54
N PRO A 332 11.16 3.48 10.42
CA PRO A 332 9.82 2.95 10.15
C PRO A 332 8.78 4.06 10.05
N PHE A 333 7.99 4.10 8.97
CA PHE A 333 6.94 5.11 8.82
C PHE A 333 5.69 4.70 9.60
N VAL A 334 5.23 5.57 10.51
CA VAL A 334 4.08 5.35 11.41
C VAL A 334 4.17 3.97 12.09
N PRO A 335 5.17 3.75 12.96
CA PRO A 335 5.37 2.45 13.60
C PRO A 335 4.19 2.13 14.52
N ASN A 336 3.76 0.87 14.49
CA ASN A 336 2.77 0.35 15.44
C ASN A 336 3.47 0.13 16.80
N VAL A 337 3.27 0.99 17.79
CA VAL A 337 3.99 0.92 19.09
C VAL A 337 3.15 0.40 20.24
N ALA A 338 1.83 0.49 20.12
CA ALA A 338 0.87 0.07 21.13
C ALA A 338 0.95 -1.43 21.45
N ASP A 339 0.40 -1.80 22.60
CA ASP A 339 0.30 -3.16 23.07
C ASP A 339 -0.69 -3.97 22.20
N PRO A 340 -0.27 -5.06 21.53
CA PRO A 340 -1.17 -5.92 20.77
C PRO A 340 -2.39 -6.41 21.56
N ASP A 341 -2.29 -6.58 22.89
CA ASP A 341 -3.38 -7.10 23.71
C ASP A 341 -4.58 -6.14 23.73
N LYS A 342 -4.38 -4.83 23.51
CA LYS A 342 -5.46 -3.83 23.37
C LYS A 342 -6.34 -4.05 22.13
N PHE A 343 -5.84 -4.79 21.14
CA PHE A 343 -6.48 -4.97 19.84
C PHE A 343 -6.88 -6.41 19.56
N ALA A 344 -6.56 -7.35 20.45
CA ALA A 344 -6.67 -8.79 20.20
C ALA A 344 -8.12 -9.26 19.90
N GLU A 345 -9.12 -8.58 20.44
CA GLU A 345 -10.54 -8.94 20.31
C GLU A 345 -11.32 -8.02 19.34
N ARG A 346 -10.66 -7.03 18.73
CA ARG A 346 -11.32 -6.01 17.92
C ARG A 346 -11.38 -6.42 16.45
N GLY A 347 -12.58 -6.57 15.93
CA GLY A 347 -12.86 -7.08 14.57
C GLY A 347 -12.58 -6.08 13.45
N GLU A 348 -12.36 -4.81 13.79
CA GLU A 348 -12.15 -3.67 12.89
C GLU A 348 -10.66 -3.30 12.73
N VAL A 349 -9.76 -4.04 13.38
CA VAL A 349 -8.33 -3.77 13.38
C VAL A 349 -7.70 -4.19 12.06
N ALA A 350 -7.26 -3.21 11.28
CA ALA A 350 -6.47 -3.43 10.08
C ALA A 350 -5.45 -2.30 9.91
N THR A 351 -4.47 -2.49 9.04
CA THR A 351 -3.48 -1.43 8.74
C THR A 351 -4.14 -0.12 8.32
N TYR A 352 -5.23 -0.22 7.56
CA TYR A 352 -6.07 0.90 7.15
C TYR A 352 -6.63 1.72 8.33
N THR A 353 -6.77 1.13 9.52
CA THR A 353 -7.42 1.76 10.68
C THR A 353 -6.43 2.24 11.73
N ILE A 354 -5.38 1.47 12.02
CA ILE A 354 -4.38 1.79 13.06
C ILE A 354 -3.14 2.53 12.53
N ALA A 355 -2.92 2.46 11.21
CA ALA A 355 -1.75 3.03 10.53
C ALA A 355 -2.17 3.60 9.16
N ARG A 356 -3.36 4.23 9.12
CA ARG A 356 -3.97 4.84 7.94
C ARG A 356 -2.98 5.68 7.14
N ASP A 357 -2.23 6.56 7.80
CA ASP A 357 -1.23 7.42 7.14
C ASP A 357 -0.19 6.62 6.31
N ARG A 358 0.26 5.46 6.81
CA ARG A 358 1.19 4.60 6.07
C ARG A 358 0.54 4.02 4.82
N TYR A 359 -0.69 3.56 4.93
CA TYR A 359 -1.44 3.01 3.80
C TYR A 359 -1.73 4.09 2.75
N LEU A 360 -2.17 5.28 3.18
CA LEU A 360 -2.44 6.42 2.31
C LEU A 360 -1.18 6.94 1.62
N PHE A 361 -0.04 6.99 2.32
CA PHE A 361 1.24 7.37 1.70
C PHE A 361 1.64 6.46 0.55
N ALA A 362 1.46 5.15 0.72
CA ALA A 362 1.79 4.15 -0.29
C ALA A 362 0.93 4.36 -1.56
N TRP A 363 -0.39 4.51 -1.38
CA TRP A 363 -1.33 4.80 -2.46
C TRP A 363 -1.09 6.13 -3.15
N ARG A 364 -0.80 7.20 -2.38
CA ARG A 364 -0.52 8.53 -2.93
C ARG A 364 0.59 8.50 -3.99
N GLY A 365 1.62 7.70 -3.78
CA GLY A 365 2.70 7.53 -4.75
C GLY A 365 2.24 6.87 -6.05
N THR A 366 1.29 5.94 -5.96
CA THR A 366 0.76 5.22 -7.13
C THR A 366 -0.03 6.15 -8.05
N LEU A 367 -0.79 7.10 -7.48
CA LEU A 367 -1.54 8.09 -8.25
C LEU A 367 -0.63 8.96 -9.13
N GLY A 368 0.46 9.47 -8.56
CA GLY A 368 1.39 10.36 -9.26
C GLY A 368 2.09 9.71 -10.46
N THR A 369 2.05 8.38 -10.56
CA THR A 369 2.69 7.65 -11.67
C THR A 369 1.72 7.21 -12.75
N ARG A 370 0.43 7.55 -12.64
CA ARG A 370 -0.60 7.14 -13.62
C ARG A 370 -0.50 7.95 -14.91
N PRO A 371 -0.70 7.30 -16.08
CA PRO A 371 -0.89 8.02 -17.33
C PRO A 371 -2.02 9.04 -17.23
N GLY A 372 -1.81 10.24 -17.75
CA GLY A 372 -2.82 11.31 -17.75
C GLY A 372 -3.10 11.95 -16.38
N TYR A 373 -2.39 11.56 -15.33
CA TYR A 373 -2.57 12.15 -14.01
C TYR A 373 -1.96 13.55 -13.92
N GLY A 374 -2.82 14.56 -13.72
CA GLY A 374 -2.42 15.93 -13.41
C GLY A 374 -2.63 16.25 -11.93
N PRO A 375 -1.59 16.60 -11.14
CA PRO A 375 -1.79 17.09 -9.77
C PRO A 375 -2.61 18.40 -9.72
N GLY A 376 -2.64 19.14 -10.84
CA GLY A 376 -3.52 20.31 -11.06
C GLY A 376 -5.02 20.03 -10.95
N ASP A 377 -5.42 18.81 -11.31
CA ASP A 377 -6.82 18.41 -11.45
C ASP A 377 -7.36 17.77 -10.16
N ARG A 378 -6.57 17.87 -9.08
CA ARG A 378 -6.80 17.16 -7.81
C ARG A 378 -6.56 18.09 -6.62
N PHE A 379 -7.29 17.84 -5.54
CA PHE A 379 -7.12 18.56 -4.28
C PHE A 379 -7.24 17.65 -3.07
N ASP A 380 -6.65 18.05 -1.94
CA ASP A 380 -6.85 17.43 -0.64
C ASP A 380 -7.90 18.21 0.15
N LEU A 381 -8.83 17.51 0.78
CA LEU A 381 -9.77 18.07 1.75
C LEU A 381 -9.34 17.69 3.17
N TRP A 382 -9.04 18.69 3.99
CA TRP A 382 -8.62 18.51 5.38
C TRP A 382 -9.75 18.95 6.30
N LEU A 383 -10.20 18.05 7.17
CA LEU A 383 -11.20 18.33 8.18
C LEU A 383 -10.54 18.27 9.56
N ARG A 384 -10.49 19.39 10.28
CA ARG A 384 -9.98 19.46 11.65
C ARG A 384 -11.13 19.45 12.63
N THR A 385 -11.11 18.49 13.54
CA THR A 385 -12.05 18.35 14.64
C THR A 385 -11.34 18.48 15.97
N ASP A 386 -12.12 18.61 17.04
CA ASP A 386 -11.62 18.38 18.40
C ASP A 386 -11.46 16.87 18.66
N ASP A 387 -11.75 16.44 19.89
CA ASP A 387 -11.91 15.02 20.23
C ASP A 387 -13.02 14.42 19.35
N VAL A 388 -12.69 13.34 18.64
CA VAL A 388 -13.57 12.67 17.70
C VAL A 388 -13.30 11.17 17.78
N GLY A 389 -14.35 10.35 17.71
CA GLY A 389 -14.19 8.90 17.68
C GLY A 389 -13.79 8.38 16.30
N PHE A 390 -13.79 7.06 16.18
CA PHE A 390 -13.29 6.35 15.00
C PHE A 390 -14.36 6.22 13.91
N HIS A 391 -14.21 7.00 12.83
CA HIS A 391 -15.14 7.02 11.68
C HIS A 391 -16.61 7.32 12.06
N ASP A 392 -16.81 8.21 13.03
CA ASP A 392 -18.13 8.59 13.54
C ASP A 392 -18.91 9.53 12.61
N HIS A 393 -18.27 10.08 11.57
CA HIS A 393 -18.87 11.12 10.74
C HIS A 393 -18.76 10.78 9.27
N ARG A 394 -19.92 10.62 8.63
CA ARG A 394 -20.06 10.27 7.22
C ARG A 394 -20.07 11.53 6.38
N LEU A 395 -19.20 11.60 5.37
CA LEU A 395 -19.05 12.77 4.51
C LEU A 395 -19.53 12.50 3.07
N TRP A 396 -20.36 13.42 2.58
CA TRP A 396 -20.67 13.55 1.16
C TRP A 396 -20.24 14.92 0.65
N LEU A 397 -19.82 14.95 -0.61
CA LEU A 397 -19.56 16.18 -1.34
C LEU A 397 -20.58 16.33 -2.46
N GLN A 398 -21.01 17.56 -2.71
CA GLN A 398 -21.85 17.83 -3.87
C GLN A 398 -20.98 17.85 -5.14
N THR A 399 -21.43 17.18 -6.19
CA THR A 399 -20.80 17.24 -7.51
C THR A 399 -21.18 18.54 -8.22
N ALA A 400 -20.43 18.92 -9.25
CA ALA A 400 -20.75 20.05 -10.12
C ALA A 400 -22.13 19.92 -10.82
N GLU A 401 -22.65 18.69 -10.93
CA GLU A 401 -23.99 18.41 -11.46
C GLU A 401 -25.10 18.53 -10.41
N GLY A 402 -24.74 18.73 -9.13
CA GLY A 402 -25.66 18.93 -8.01
C GLY A 402 -25.99 17.66 -7.22
N ASP A 403 -25.43 16.50 -7.59
CA ASP A 403 -25.64 15.23 -6.89
C ASP A 403 -24.75 15.11 -5.65
N TRP A 404 -25.14 14.29 -4.68
CA TRP A 404 -24.36 14.04 -3.47
C TRP A 404 -23.62 12.71 -3.55
N GLU A 405 -22.30 12.76 -3.48
CA GLU A 405 -21.45 11.57 -3.53
C GLU A 405 -20.76 11.32 -2.19
N TYR A 406 -20.83 10.07 -1.74
CA TYR A 406 -20.16 9.64 -0.52
C TYR A 406 -18.66 9.51 -0.76
N VAL A 407 -17.85 10.24 0.01
CA VAL A 407 -16.38 10.26 -0.17
C VAL A 407 -15.62 9.48 0.91
N GLY A 408 -16.29 9.16 2.01
CA GLY A 408 -15.75 8.38 3.13
C GLY A 408 -16.18 8.94 4.48
N ASP A 409 -15.72 8.29 5.54
CA ASP A 409 -15.96 8.69 6.93
C ASP A 409 -14.70 9.36 7.48
N PHE A 410 -14.89 10.43 8.23
CA PHE A 410 -13.82 11.08 8.97
C PHE A 410 -13.93 10.83 10.47
N GLY A 411 -12.80 10.98 11.15
CA GLY A 411 -12.66 10.72 12.56
C GLY A 411 -11.22 10.39 12.95
N GLY A 412 -11.04 10.04 14.21
CA GLY A 412 -9.77 9.65 14.80
C GLY A 412 -9.28 8.30 14.29
N TYR A 413 -8.11 7.90 14.77
CA TYR A 413 -7.62 6.53 14.62
C TYR A 413 -8.39 5.58 15.52
N LEU A 414 -8.31 4.29 15.23
CA LEU A 414 -8.90 3.27 16.10
C LEU A 414 -8.24 3.31 17.49
N ASP A 415 -9.03 3.54 18.55
CA ASP A 415 -8.56 3.75 19.93
C ASP A 415 -7.47 2.75 20.36
N GLY A 416 -6.30 3.22 20.81
CA GLY A 416 -5.35 2.33 21.48
C GLY A 416 -3.90 2.77 21.55
N ASP A 417 -3.60 3.97 22.06
CA ASP A 417 -2.24 4.52 22.11
C ASP A 417 -1.64 4.64 20.71
N TYR A 418 -2.28 5.47 19.86
CA TYR A 418 -1.59 5.93 18.66
C TYR A 418 -0.29 6.62 19.10
N PRO A 419 0.82 6.54 18.33
CA PRO A 419 2.06 7.25 18.68
C PRO A 419 1.84 8.75 18.93
N TYR A 420 0.71 9.29 18.48
CA TYR A 420 0.33 10.69 18.48
C TYR A 420 -0.95 11.01 19.27
N ASP A 421 -1.40 10.14 20.18
CA ASP A 421 -2.64 10.34 20.96
C ASP A 421 -2.66 11.66 21.75
N GLY A 422 -3.82 12.32 21.72
CA GLY A 422 -4.18 13.52 22.48
C GLY A 422 -4.30 14.81 21.65
N GLY A 423 -5.46 15.47 21.72
CA GLY A 423 -5.71 16.80 21.13
C GLY A 423 -6.52 16.79 19.82
N ALA A 424 -6.55 17.94 19.15
CA ALA A 424 -7.28 18.13 17.90
C ALA A 424 -6.84 17.13 16.81
N SER A 425 -7.81 16.53 16.14
CA SER A 425 -7.59 15.57 15.06
C SER A 425 -7.76 16.23 13.70
N ALA A 426 -7.10 15.68 12.68
CA ALA A 426 -7.40 15.99 11.30
C ALA A 426 -7.67 14.70 10.53
N SER A 427 -8.65 14.72 9.63
CA SER A 427 -8.85 13.67 8.63
C SER A 427 -8.59 14.26 7.25
N ILE A 428 -7.90 13.51 6.40
CA ILE A 428 -7.55 13.98 5.06
C ILE A 428 -8.15 13.07 3.99
N PHE A 429 -8.97 13.66 3.12
CA PHE A 429 -9.44 13.02 1.90
C PHE A 429 -8.53 13.43 0.74
N HIS A 430 -7.64 12.51 0.36
CA HIS A 430 -6.63 12.82 -0.65
C HIS A 430 -7.14 12.83 -2.09
N ALA A 431 -6.55 13.65 -2.95
CA ALA A 431 -6.71 13.60 -4.40
C ALA A 431 -8.16 13.54 -4.91
N LEU A 432 -9.04 14.37 -4.35
CA LEU A 432 -10.40 14.55 -4.85
C LEU A 432 -10.39 15.24 -6.22
N ASP A 433 -11.32 14.87 -7.10
CA ASP A 433 -11.42 15.39 -8.46
C ASP A 433 -11.92 16.84 -8.46
N ARG A 434 -11.12 17.75 -9.02
CA ARG A 434 -11.44 19.17 -9.04
C ARG A 434 -12.64 19.48 -9.93
N GLU A 435 -12.70 18.92 -11.14
CA GLU A 435 -13.81 19.19 -12.07
C GLU A 435 -15.14 18.65 -11.52
N ARG A 436 -15.06 17.52 -10.81
CA ARG A 436 -16.23 16.87 -10.22
C ARG A 436 -16.78 17.61 -9.01
N PHE A 437 -15.94 18.17 -8.14
CA PHE A 437 -16.36 18.71 -6.83
C PHE A 437 -16.17 20.22 -6.64
N LEU A 438 -15.41 20.90 -7.51
CA LEU A 438 -15.08 22.32 -7.34
C LEU A 438 -15.50 23.17 -8.55
N ASP A 439 -16.74 23.66 -8.53
CA ASP A 439 -17.28 24.67 -9.47
C ASP A 439 -17.61 25.99 -8.76
N GLY A 440 -16.65 26.52 -8.01
CA GLY A 440 -16.82 27.71 -7.17
C GLY A 440 -16.82 27.38 -5.69
N ASP A 441 -17.91 26.84 -5.18
CA ASP A 441 -18.01 26.47 -3.78
C ASP A 441 -17.86 24.95 -3.60
N LEU A 442 -17.30 24.54 -2.46
CA LEU A 442 -17.30 23.14 -2.03
C LEU A 442 -18.42 22.95 -1.01
N GLU A 443 -19.39 22.13 -1.34
CA GLU A 443 -20.54 21.81 -0.49
C GLU A 443 -20.32 20.46 0.19
N LEU A 444 -20.32 20.46 1.53
CA LEU A 444 -20.14 19.27 2.37
C LEU A 444 -21.46 18.95 3.05
N ARG A 445 -21.87 17.68 3.01
CA ARG A 445 -22.93 17.15 3.85
C ARG A 445 -22.35 16.13 4.81
N ILE A 446 -22.65 16.27 6.09
CA ILE A 446 -22.06 15.50 7.19
C ILE A 446 -23.19 14.89 8.00
N ALA A 447 -23.24 13.57 8.07
CA ALA A 447 -24.10 12.84 9.01
C ALA A 447 -23.24 12.30 10.16
N SER A 448 -23.68 12.50 11.39
CA SER A 448 -22.85 12.21 12.58
C SER A 448 -23.45 11.13 13.46
N GLU A 449 -22.62 10.21 13.93
CA GLU A 449 -22.95 9.21 14.96
C GLU A 449 -22.28 9.53 16.30
N GLY A 450 -21.24 10.37 16.30
CA GLY A 450 -20.53 10.88 17.47
C GLY A 450 -20.70 12.39 17.70
N GLU A 451 -20.30 12.86 18.88
CA GLU A 451 -20.23 14.28 19.22
C GLU A 451 -18.82 14.83 18.93
N THR A 452 -18.73 15.95 18.18
CA THR A 452 -17.47 16.71 18.03
C THR A 452 -17.75 18.13 17.56
N THR A 453 -16.71 18.96 17.41
CA THR A 453 -16.79 20.25 16.73
C THR A 453 -15.89 20.25 15.49
N LEU A 454 -16.46 20.56 14.33
CA LEU A 454 -15.71 20.82 13.11
C LEU A 454 -15.13 22.23 13.17
N ARG A 455 -13.85 22.33 13.53
CA ARG A 455 -13.15 23.60 13.75
C ARG A 455 -12.65 24.22 12.46
N ASN A 456 -12.21 23.41 11.51
CA ASN A 456 -11.60 23.90 10.27
C ASN A 456 -11.86 22.95 9.11
N ILE A 457 -12.11 23.53 7.94
CA ILE A 457 -12.13 22.85 6.65
C ILE A 457 -11.12 23.55 5.76
N ALA A 458 -10.14 22.82 5.26
CA ALA A 458 -9.16 23.37 4.33
C ALA A 458 -9.12 22.57 3.03
N VAL A 459 -9.17 23.29 1.91
CA VAL A 459 -9.01 22.76 0.56
C VAL A 459 -7.59 23.08 0.13
N ARG A 460 -6.79 22.04 -0.10
CA ARG A 460 -5.36 22.14 -0.37
C ARG A 460 -5.01 21.60 -1.76
N PRO A 461 -4.00 22.14 -2.45
CA PRO A 461 -3.38 21.48 -3.60
C PRO A 461 -2.99 20.04 -3.27
N PHE A 462 -3.24 19.12 -4.19
CA PHE A 462 -2.66 17.78 -4.09
C PHE A 462 -1.28 17.74 -4.74
N ASP A 463 -0.30 17.15 -4.04
CA ASP A 463 1.04 16.87 -4.58
C ASP A 463 1.50 15.48 -4.12
N PRO A 464 1.64 14.48 -4.99
CA PRO A 464 1.98 13.12 -4.59
C PRO A 464 3.31 13.01 -3.81
N GLY A 465 4.23 13.97 -3.99
CA GLY A 465 5.51 14.05 -3.30
C GLY A 465 5.53 14.86 -1.99
N ALA A 466 4.42 15.52 -1.64
CA ALA A 466 4.29 16.32 -0.41
C ALA A 466 3.31 15.69 0.58
N TYR A 467 3.64 14.50 1.08
CA TYR A 467 2.81 13.84 2.09
C TYR A 467 2.90 14.53 3.44
N VAL A 468 1.74 14.83 4.01
CA VAL A 468 1.55 15.33 5.37
C VAL A 468 0.71 14.30 6.12
N THR A 469 1.21 13.85 7.26
CA THR A 469 0.43 12.98 8.16
C THR A 469 -0.74 13.74 8.76
N GLU A 470 -1.79 13.03 9.18
CA GLU A 470 -2.94 13.66 9.82
C GLU A 470 -2.56 14.44 11.08
N ARG A 471 -1.58 13.96 11.85
CA ARG A 471 -1.02 14.70 12.99
C ARG A 471 -0.36 16.01 12.57
N GLU A 472 0.47 15.97 11.54
CA GLU A 472 1.12 17.17 11.01
C GLU A 472 0.06 18.14 10.46
N ALA A 473 -0.97 17.65 9.77
CA ALA A 473 -2.06 18.46 9.25
C ALA A 473 -2.84 19.15 10.38
N ALA A 474 -3.17 18.44 11.47
CA ALA A 474 -3.81 19.02 12.64
C ALA A 474 -2.96 20.14 13.27
N SER A 475 -1.65 19.93 13.35
CA SER A 475 -0.69 20.93 13.86
C SER A 475 -0.56 22.14 12.94
N LEU A 476 -0.51 21.92 11.63
CA LEU A 476 -0.43 22.97 10.62
C LEU A 476 -1.72 23.79 10.59
N ALA A 477 -2.88 23.15 10.62
CA ALA A 477 -4.19 23.83 10.61
C ALA A 477 -4.41 24.71 11.85
N ALA A 478 -3.70 24.45 12.96
CA ALA A 478 -3.70 25.32 14.12
C ALA A 478 -2.81 26.58 13.95
N ALA A 479 -1.89 26.61 12.99
CA ALA A 479 -0.92 27.69 12.81
C ALA A 479 -1.35 28.70 11.72
N SER A 480 -1.58 29.97 12.09
CA SER A 480 -1.77 31.07 11.14
C SER A 480 -0.41 31.60 10.63
N PRO A 481 -0.14 31.75 9.31
CA PRO A 481 -1.04 31.62 8.16
C PRO A 481 -0.63 30.47 7.23
N LEU A 482 -1.46 29.43 7.16
CA LEU A 482 -1.47 28.50 6.03
C LEU A 482 -2.17 29.07 4.80
N ASP A 483 -2.78 30.25 4.89
CA ASP A 483 -3.52 30.93 3.81
C ASP A 483 -2.72 31.05 2.52
N ARG A 484 -1.39 31.11 2.63
CA ARG A 484 -0.45 31.16 1.49
C ARG A 484 -0.30 29.84 0.72
N PHE A 485 -0.88 28.74 1.21
CA PHE A 485 -0.71 27.39 0.65
C PHE A 485 -2.04 26.65 0.38
N GLY A 486 -3.19 27.28 0.64
CA GLY A 486 -4.52 26.67 0.42
C GLY A 486 -5.25 27.26 -0.78
N LEU A 487 -6.16 26.47 -1.35
CA LEU A 487 -7.17 26.93 -2.30
C LEU A 487 -8.33 27.62 -1.56
N ALA A 488 -8.70 27.08 -0.40
CA ALA A 488 -9.66 27.66 0.52
C ALA A 488 -9.37 27.20 1.95
N ASP A 489 -9.78 28.02 2.90
CA ASP A 489 -9.70 27.74 4.33
C ASP A 489 -10.93 28.37 5.01
N ALA A 490 -11.71 27.55 5.71
CA ALA A 490 -12.89 27.98 6.45
C ALA A 490 -12.81 27.47 7.88
N ALA A 491 -13.14 28.33 8.84
CA ALA A 491 -13.27 27.96 10.24
C ALA A 491 -14.77 28.00 10.62
N PRO A 492 -15.56 26.99 10.20
CA PRO A 492 -17.01 27.05 10.34
C PRO A 492 -17.46 26.97 11.80
N ASP A 493 -16.64 26.35 12.67
CA ASP A 493 -16.91 26.16 14.09
C ASP A 493 -18.29 25.53 14.36
N VAL A 494 -18.55 24.40 13.70
CA VAL A 494 -19.86 23.72 13.69
C VAL A 494 -19.86 22.54 14.65
N GLU A 495 -20.79 22.56 15.59
CA GLU A 495 -21.08 21.41 16.45
C GLU A 495 -21.75 20.29 15.63
N LEU A 496 -21.23 19.08 15.76
CA LEU A 496 -21.74 17.86 15.16
C LEU A 496 -22.29 16.98 16.27
N SER A 497 -23.56 16.62 16.19
CA SER A 497 -24.23 15.81 17.20
C SER A 497 -24.78 14.51 16.60
N PRO A 498 -24.83 13.41 17.39
CA PRO A 498 -25.36 12.12 16.94
C PRO A 498 -26.76 12.22 16.36
N GLY A 499 -26.98 11.60 15.20
CA GLY A 499 -28.24 11.60 14.47
C GLY A 499 -28.55 12.89 13.71
N GLU A 500 -27.67 13.90 13.76
CA GLU A 500 -27.83 15.12 12.98
C GLU A 500 -27.13 15.03 11.62
N GLU A 501 -27.74 15.68 10.64
CA GLU A 501 -27.13 15.99 9.34
C GLU A 501 -26.89 17.50 9.23
N ARG A 502 -25.69 17.90 8.83
CA ARG A 502 -25.27 19.29 8.65
C ARG A 502 -24.74 19.49 7.24
N THR A 503 -25.08 20.63 6.64
CA THR A 503 -24.48 21.09 5.38
C THR A 503 -23.57 22.28 5.66
N VAL A 504 -22.38 22.28 5.08
CA VAL A 504 -21.39 23.35 5.19
C VAL A 504 -20.85 23.71 3.82
N THR A 505 -20.95 25.00 3.47
CA THR A 505 -20.39 25.56 2.25
C THR A 505 -19.02 26.16 2.52
N VAL A 506 -18.03 25.82 1.69
CA VAL A 506 -16.68 26.40 1.73
C VAL A 506 -16.43 27.15 0.41
N PRO A 507 -16.32 28.49 0.44
CA PRO A 507 -16.06 29.24 -0.78
C PRO A 507 -14.63 29.01 -1.28
N VAL A 508 -14.49 28.58 -2.54
CA VAL A 508 -13.19 28.32 -3.16
C VAL A 508 -12.94 29.31 -4.30
N ALA A 509 -11.80 30.00 -4.27
CA ALA A 509 -11.46 30.93 -5.34
C ALA A 509 -11.13 30.17 -6.63
N VAL A 510 -12.07 30.17 -7.59
CA VAL A 510 -11.89 29.61 -8.94
C VAL A 510 -10.67 30.25 -9.61
N GLY A 511 -9.77 29.42 -10.15
CA GLY A 511 -8.57 29.89 -10.86
C GLY A 511 -7.37 30.28 -9.99
N SER A 512 -7.42 30.06 -8.67
CA SER A 512 -6.24 30.15 -7.82
C SER A 512 -5.16 29.16 -8.31
N ALA A 513 -4.01 29.69 -8.71
CA ALA A 513 -2.87 28.89 -9.14
C ALA A 513 -2.41 28.02 -7.98
N LEU A 514 -2.07 26.76 -8.27
CA LEU A 514 -1.38 25.93 -7.30
C LEU A 514 -0.09 26.65 -6.90
N SER A 515 0.09 26.90 -5.61
CA SER A 515 1.39 27.30 -5.12
C SER A 515 2.35 26.15 -5.39
N ASP A 516 3.44 26.39 -6.13
CA ASP A 516 4.54 25.42 -6.39
C ASP A 516 5.23 24.92 -5.10
N VAL A 517 4.79 25.44 -3.95
CA VAL A 517 5.30 25.09 -2.64
C VAL A 517 4.60 23.85 -2.11
N ALA A 518 5.35 22.75 -2.08
CA ALA A 518 5.01 21.54 -1.35
C ALA A 518 4.63 21.84 0.11
N LEU A 519 3.45 21.36 0.54
CA LEU A 519 3.04 21.28 1.93
C LEU A 519 3.95 20.27 2.66
N GLY A 520 5.02 20.75 3.29
CA GLY A 520 5.77 19.90 4.23
C GLY A 520 7.16 20.41 4.59
N GLY A 521 7.43 20.45 5.89
CA GLY A 521 8.73 20.80 6.48
C GLY A 521 9.16 22.25 6.20
N LEU A 522 9.02 23.15 7.17
CA LEU A 522 9.58 24.50 7.04
C LEU A 522 11.12 24.48 7.08
N GLU A 523 11.69 23.50 7.76
CA GLU A 523 13.13 23.30 7.81
C GLU A 523 13.64 22.72 6.49
N HIS A 524 14.73 23.30 5.97
CA HIS A 524 15.35 22.91 4.70
C HIS A 524 14.39 22.90 3.49
N ARG A 525 13.35 23.72 3.54
CA ARG A 525 12.33 23.85 2.48
C ARG A 525 12.94 24.07 1.10
N GLU A 526 13.97 24.91 0.99
CA GLU A 526 14.66 25.16 -0.28
C GLU A 526 15.31 23.90 -0.85
N ALA A 527 15.99 23.11 0.00
CA ALA A 527 16.59 21.84 -0.41
C ALA A 527 15.53 20.83 -0.84
N ARG A 528 14.43 20.70 -0.08
CA ARG A 528 13.33 19.79 -0.45
C ARG A 528 12.63 20.22 -1.74
N ALA A 529 12.39 21.52 -1.94
CA ALA A 529 11.73 22.05 -3.12
C ALA A 529 12.58 21.88 -4.40
N ALA A 530 13.91 21.84 -4.26
CA ALA A 530 14.82 21.56 -5.38
C ALA A 530 14.81 20.09 -5.81
N LEU A 531 14.28 19.17 -5.01
CA LEU A 531 14.24 17.75 -5.34
C LEU A 531 13.03 17.39 -6.20
N PRO A 532 13.23 16.66 -7.30
CA PRO A 532 12.13 16.03 -8.02
C PRO A 532 11.33 15.07 -7.14
N SER A 533 10.08 14.83 -7.49
CA SER A 533 9.30 13.77 -6.86
C SER A 533 9.83 12.42 -7.29
N ALA A 534 9.78 11.45 -6.37
CA ALA A 534 9.98 10.07 -6.76
C ALA A 534 8.84 9.54 -7.60
N THR A 535 7.81 10.31 -7.97
CA THR A 535 6.73 9.93 -8.91
C THR A 535 6.88 10.56 -10.31
N ASP A 536 7.84 11.48 -10.51
CA ASP A 536 8.11 12.10 -11.81
C ASP A 536 8.65 11.07 -12.83
N ALA A 537 8.05 10.98 -14.02
CA ALA A 537 8.40 9.97 -15.02
C ALA A 537 9.84 10.12 -15.56
N ASP A 538 10.31 11.36 -15.71
CA ASP A 538 11.64 11.67 -16.26
C ASP A 538 12.77 11.57 -15.23
N TYR A 539 12.44 11.32 -13.95
CA TYR A 539 13.42 11.26 -12.89
C TYR A 539 13.79 9.83 -12.54
N ALA A 540 14.98 9.41 -12.97
CA ALA A 540 15.56 8.08 -12.71
C ALA A 540 15.99 7.92 -11.24
N VAL A 541 15.03 7.86 -10.32
CA VAL A 541 15.26 7.83 -8.87
C VAL A 541 16.10 6.62 -8.43
N LEU A 542 15.94 5.48 -9.12
CA LEU A 542 16.73 4.27 -8.85
C LEU A 542 18.21 4.42 -9.23
N ASP A 543 18.58 5.42 -10.02
CA ASP A 543 19.98 5.70 -10.38
C ASP A 543 20.63 6.77 -9.50
N ARG A 544 19.96 7.15 -8.40
CA ARG A 544 20.43 8.18 -7.46
C ARG A 544 20.63 7.63 -6.04
N PHE A 545 21.33 8.40 -5.22
CA PHE A 545 21.51 8.16 -3.79
C PHE A 545 21.67 9.48 -3.03
N ASP A 546 21.42 9.46 -1.73
CA ASP A 546 21.70 10.57 -0.82
C ASP A 546 22.97 10.26 -0.02
N LEU A 547 23.93 11.19 0.03
CA LEU A 547 25.12 11.04 0.87
C LEU A 547 24.85 11.69 2.22
N TRP A 548 24.82 10.88 3.28
CA TRP A 548 24.75 11.37 4.66
C TRP A 548 26.16 11.39 5.23
N ALA A 549 26.66 12.56 5.59
CA ALA A 549 27.87 12.71 6.39
C ALA A 549 27.47 13.08 7.83
N VAL A 550 27.89 12.25 8.79
CA VAL A 550 27.49 12.38 10.20
C VAL A 550 28.72 12.47 11.09
N GLY A 551 28.66 13.35 12.09
CA GLY A 551 29.72 13.56 13.07
C GLY A 551 29.66 14.95 13.69
N PRO A 552 30.38 15.21 14.79
CA PRO A 552 30.28 16.48 15.52
C PRO A 552 30.54 17.73 14.66
N GLU A 553 31.45 17.64 13.69
CA GLU A 553 31.80 18.74 12.78
C GLU A 553 31.08 18.65 11.43
N ALA A 554 30.21 17.65 11.23
CA ALA A 554 29.66 17.36 9.92
C ALA A 554 28.73 18.47 9.41
N GLY A 555 28.08 19.22 10.31
CA GLY A 555 27.28 20.40 9.97
C GLY A 555 28.09 21.57 9.38
N SER A 556 29.40 21.59 9.62
CA SER A 556 30.31 22.63 9.12
C SER A 556 30.93 22.28 7.77
N ILE A 557 30.64 21.10 7.19
CA ILE A 557 31.21 20.69 5.91
C ILE A 557 30.70 21.61 4.80
N GLU A 558 31.60 22.41 4.24
CA GLU A 558 31.31 23.33 3.14
C GLU A 558 31.23 22.62 1.79
N GLY A 559 32.00 21.55 1.61
CA GLY A 559 32.05 20.78 0.37
C GLY A 559 32.61 19.38 0.57
N ALA A 560 32.26 18.48 -0.35
CA ALA A 560 32.71 17.10 -0.36
C ALA A 560 33.12 16.71 -1.78
N ALA A 561 34.24 16.01 -1.91
CA ALA A 561 34.64 15.34 -3.14
C ALA A 561 34.51 13.82 -2.95
N LEU A 562 33.93 13.13 -3.92
CA LEU A 562 33.88 11.66 -3.99
C LEU A 562 34.81 11.21 -5.12
N GLY A 563 36.01 10.75 -4.75
CA GLY A 563 37.11 10.62 -5.71
C GLY A 563 37.49 11.98 -6.29
N ASP A 564 37.57 12.08 -7.61
CA ASP A 564 37.95 13.32 -8.32
C ASP A 564 36.76 14.25 -8.63
N ARG A 565 35.55 13.94 -8.14
CA ARG A 565 34.32 14.67 -8.49
C ARG A 565 33.75 15.41 -7.29
N ASP A 566 33.30 16.64 -7.51
CA ASP A 566 32.63 17.47 -6.50
C ASP A 566 31.18 17.00 -6.29
N ALA A 567 30.88 16.51 -5.09
CA ALA A 567 29.54 16.07 -4.72
C ALA A 567 28.56 17.25 -4.60
N GLY A 568 29.01 18.43 -4.19
CA GLY A 568 28.17 19.63 -4.13
C GLY A 568 27.69 20.07 -5.50
N ALA A 569 28.53 19.94 -6.52
CA ALA A 569 28.17 20.26 -7.90
C ALA A 569 27.29 19.18 -8.58
N ALA A 570 27.35 17.93 -8.09
CA ALA A 570 26.62 16.80 -8.65
C ALA A 570 25.28 16.51 -7.94
N ALA A 571 25.08 17.04 -6.74
CA ALA A 571 23.85 16.88 -5.97
C ALA A 571 22.75 17.83 -6.49
N GLU A 572 21.51 17.38 -6.42
CA GLU A 572 20.34 18.21 -6.73
C GLU A 572 20.11 19.25 -5.62
N ALA A 573 20.43 18.90 -4.37
CA ALA A 573 20.36 19.78 -3.22
C ALA A 573 21.35 19.39 -2.12
N VAL A 574 21.65 20.33 -1.22
CA VAL A 574 22.46 20.09 -0.02
C VAL A 574 21.82 20.75 1.19
N ALA A 575 21.65 20.00 2.28
CA ALA A 575 21.21 20.52 3.56
C ALA A 575 22.26 20.27 4.64
N ARG A 576 22.43 21.25 5.53
CA ARG A 576 23.39 21.21 6.65
C ARG A 576 22.64 21.44 7.95
N GLY A 577 22.94 20.65 8.97
CA GLY A 577 22.38 20.78 10.30
C GLY A 577 23.39 20.42 11.37
N ASP A 578 23.02 20.58 12.64
CA ASP A 578 23.91 20.23 13.74
C ASP A 578 24.29 18.74 13.69
N GLY A 579 25.58 18.47 13.54
CA GLY A 579 26.14 17.11 13.50
C GLY A 579 25.88 16.30 12.23
N ALA A 580 25.35 16.89 11.15
CA ALA A 580 25.18 16.21 9.86
C ALA A 580 25.11 17.15 8.65
N THR A 581 25.59 16.68 7.50
CA THR A 581 25.33 17.27 6.18
C THR A 581 24.82 16.19 5.23
N VAL A 582 23.80 16.52 4.45
CA VAL A 582 23.20 15.61 3.47
C VAL A 582 23.27 16.23 2.08
N TRP A 583 23.83 15.48 1.12
CA TRP A 583 23.77 15.77 -0.31
C TRP A 583 22.73 14.86 -0.93
N TYR A 584 21.74 15.43 -1.59
CA TYR A 584 20.59 14.69 -2.09
C TYR A 584 20.70 14.44 -3.60
N GLY A 585 20.23 13.27 -4.04
CA GLY A 585 20.06 12.97 -5.47
C GLY A 585 21.36 12.81 -6.26
N LEU A 586 22.46 12.42 -5.62
CA LEU A 586 23.74 12.18 -6.28
C LEU A 586 23.61 11.02 -7.28
N PRO A 587 24.25 11.09 -8.48
CA PRO A 587 24.21 10.00 -9.43
C PRO A 587 25.01 8.78 -8.93
N ARG A 588 24.45 7.57 -9.06
CA ARG A 588 25.10 6.31 -8.66
C ARG A 588 26.45 6.07 -9.33
N SER A 589 26.75 6.73 -10.43
CA SER A 589 28.09 6.71 -11.06
C SER A 589 29.22 7.25 -10.16
N LEU A 590 28.91 7.88 -9.02
CA LEU A 590 29.87 8.28 -7.98
C LEU A 590 30.20 7.16 -7.00
N LEU A 591 29.49 6.02 -7.05
CA LEU A 591 29.83 4.81 -6.31
C LEU A 591 30.72 3.93 -7.18
N ASP A 592 31.83 3.45 -6.62
CA ASP A 592 32.72 2.52 -7.34
C ASP A 592 32.00 1.19 -7.56
N GLY A 593 31.81 0.81 -8.83
CA GLY A 593 31.01 -0.34 -9.24
C GLY A 593 29.57 -0.35 -8.71
N GLY A 594 29.03 0.80 -8.28
CA GLY A 594 27.70 0.90 -7.66
C GLY A 594 27.60 0.34 -6.24
N ARG A 595 28.71 -0.06 -5.60
CA ARG A 595 28.72 -0.84 -4.35
C ARG A 595 29.64 -0.32 -3.26
N THR A 596 30.55 0.59 -3.58
CA THR A 596 31.51 1.11 -2.61
C THR A 596 31.56 2.62 -2.71
N LEU A 597 31.61 3.30 -1.57
CA LEU A 597 31.84 4.74 -1.55
C LEU A 597 33.27 4.99 -2.03
N ALA A 598 33.41 5.83 -3.06
CA ALA A 598 34.70 6.40 -3.38
C ALA A 598 35.25 7.16 -2.16
N ARG A 599 36.57 7.31 -2.08
CA ARG A 599 37.20 8.10 -1.02
C ARG A 599 36.53 9.49 -0.94
N ALA A 600 35.94 9.80 0.21
CA ALA A 600 35.34 11.10 0.45
C ALA A 600 36.35 12.05 1.10
N ASP A 601 36.62 13.18 0.46
CA ASP A 601 37.46 14.25 1.03
C ASP A 601 36.59 15.48 1.33
N PHE A 602 36.65 15.96 2.57
CA PHE A 602 35.78 17.04 3.08
C PHE A 602 36.53 18.36 3.24
N ARG A 603 35.85 19.48 2.93
CA ARG A 603 36.33 20.85 3.16
C ARG A 603 35.48 21.54 4.23
N GLY A 604 36.12 22.28 5.14
CA GLY A 604 35.43 23.10 6.15
C GLY A 604 34.93 22.34 7.38
N GLY A 605 35.06 21.01 7.38
CA GLY A 605 34.69 20.15 8.51
C GLY A 605 35.11 18.70 8.27
N SER A 606 34.70 17.83 9.17
CA SER A 606 34.96 16.39 9.11
C SER A 606 33.69 15.59 9.40
N ALA A 607 33.65 14.35 8.92
CA ALA A 607 32.62 13.38 9.25
C ALA A 607 33.27 12.14 9.85
N GLN A 608 32.63 11.57 10.86
CA GLN A 608 33.03 10.30 11.47
C GLN A 608 32.50 9.12 10.67
N SER A 609 31.33 9.28 10.06
CA SER A 609 30.71 8.26 9.24
C SER A 609 30.02 8.86 8.03
N ILE A 610 30.02 8.10 6.95
CA ILE A 610 29.37 8.44 5.69
C ILE A 610 28.53 7.27 5.19
N TYR A 611 27.34 7.57 4.69
CA TYR A 611 26.38 6.59 4.20
C TYR A 611 25.80 7.05 2.86
N ALA A 612 25.89 6.21 1.82
CA ALA A 612 25.17 6.39 0.57
C ALA A 612 23.78 5.75 0.72
N MET A 613 22.79 6.54 1.13
CA MET A 613 21.43 6.07 1.34
C MET A 613 20.64 6.04 0.03
N PRO A 614 19.68 5.12 -0.14
CA PRO A 614 18.81 5.15 -1.31
C PRO A 614 18.04 6.47 -1.41
N HIS A 615 17.95 7.01 -2.61
CA HIS A 615 17.22 8.24 -2.88
C HIS A 615 15.76 7.94 -3.23
N ALA A 616 14.84 8.77 -2.73
CA ALA A 616 13.41 8.71 -3.06
C ALA A 616 12.81 10.13 -3.20
N GLY A 617 13.58 11.07 -3.74
CA GLY A 617 13.12 12.42 -4.07
C GLY A 617 12.63 13.21 -2.85
N ARG A 618 11.81 14.22 -3.10
CA ARG A 618 11.14 15.00 -2.04
C ARG A 618 10.11 14.20 -1.24
N ASP A 619 9.66 13.05 -1.75
CA ASP A 619 8.62 12.19 -1.19
C ASP A 619 9.02 11.54 0.14
N ALA A 620 10.31 11.20 0.26
CA ALA A 620 10.90 10.57 1.44
C ALA A 620 12.11 11.38 1.94
N PHE A 621 11.99 12.70 1.91
CA PHE A 621 13.05 13.61 2.35
C PHE A 621 13.46 13.36 3.80
N VAL A 622 14.76 13.11 4.03
CA VAL A 622 15.35 12.96 5.37
C VAL A 622 16.18 14.20 5.70
N PRO A 623 15.79 15.04 6.67
CA PRO A 623 16.57 16.21 7.07
C PRO A 623 17.86 15.79 7.81
N PRO A 624 18.89 16.66 7.86
CA PRO A 624 20.16 16.34 8.52
C PRO A 624 20.04 15.91 9.99
N HIS A 625 19.15 16.54 10.78
CA HIS A 625 18.95 16.16 12.17
C HIS A 625 18.43 14.71 12.30
N ARG A 626 17.50 14.31 11.41
CA ARG A 626 16.94 12.96 11.39
C ARG A 626 17.96 11.94 10.92
N ALA A 627 18.77 12.27 9.91
CA ALA A 627 19.89 11.43 9.47
C ALA A 627 20.88 11.18 10.63
N ARG A 628 21.20 12.21 11.41
CA ARG A 628 22.05 12.08 12.61
C ARG A 628 21.41 11.16 13.66
N GLU A 629 20.13 11.36 13.98
CA GLU A 629 19.39 10.53 14.95
C GLU A 629 19.39 9.06 14.54
N LEU A 630 19.02 8.77 13.28
CA LEU A 630 18.97 7.41 12.75
C LEU A 630 20.33 6.69 12.84
N VAL A 631 21.41 7.39 12.52
CA VAL A 631 22.77 6.84 12.64
C VAL A 631 23.21 6.68 14.09
N ALA A 632 22.80 7.58 14.99
CA ALA A 632 23.12 7.49 16.41
C ALA A 632 22.36 6.35 17.10
N ASP A 633 21.09 6.14 16.72
CA ASP A 633 20.22 5.12 17.29
C ASP A 633 20.67 3.71 16.90
N ASP A 634 20.96 3.48 15.62
CA ASP A 634 21.42 2.18 15.11
C ASP A 634 22.34 2.34 13.89
N PRO A 635 23.67 2.50 14.11
CA PRO A 635 24.60 2.68 13.00
C PRO A 635 24.71 1.42 12.13
N GLU A 636 24.50 0.21 12.69
CA GLU A 636 24.55 -1.06 11.94
C GLU A 636 23.36 -1.18 10.98
N ALA A 637 22.16 -0.81 11.43
CA ALA A 637 21.01 -0.68 10.55
C ALA A 637 21.28 0.37 9.47
N ALA A 638 21.81 1.56 9.82
CA ALA A 638 22.15 2.57 8.82
C ALA A 638 23.11 2.03 7.73
N ALA A 639 24.09 1.20 8.11
CA ALA A 639 24.98 0.56 7.15
C ALA A 639 24.24 -0.46 6.27
N THR A 640 23.41 -1.33 6.86
CA THR A 640 22.61 -2.33 6.15
C THR A 640 21.65 -1.70 5.14
N PHE A 641 21.02 -0.58 5.50
CA PHE A 641 20.07 0.14 4.66
C PHE A 641 20.73 1.14 3.70
N SER A 642 22.06 1.29 3.76
CA SER A 642 22.84 2.06 2.79
C SER A 642 23.21 1.20 1.58
N LEU A 643 23.42 1.85 0.43
CA LEU A 643 24.05 1.25 -0.74
C LEU A 643 25.55 1.00 -0.49
N ALA A 644 26.17 1.86 0.33
CA ALA A 644 27.55 1.77 0.77
C ALA A 644 27.76 2.67 2.00
N SER A 645 28.71 2.31 2.87
CA SER A 645 29.07 3.11 4.04
C SER A 645 30.57 3.05 4.33
N ASP A 646 31.12 4.12 4.91
CA ASP A 646 32.48 4.17 5.45
C ASP A 646 32.45 4.82 6.84
N ARG A 647 33.08 4.17 7.82
CA ARG A 647 33.20 4.65 9.20
C ARG A 647 34.68 4.85 9.51
N ARG A 648 35.03 6.06 9.93
CA ARG A 648 36.41 6.54 10.07
C ARG A 648 36.89 6.60 11.51
#